data_AF-A0A2T0TWS6-F1
#
_entry.id   AF-A0A2T0TWS6-F1
#
_cell.length_a   1.000
_cell.length_b   1.000
_cell.length_c   1.000
_cell.angle_alpha   90.00
_cell.angle_beta   90.00
_cell.angle_gamma   90.00
#
_symmetry.space_group_name_H-M   'P 1'
#
loop_
_entity.id
_entity.type
_entity.pdbx_description
1 polymer ?
#
loop_
_entity_poly.entity_id
_entity_poly.type
_entity_poly.pdbx_seq_one_letter_code
_entity_poly.pdbx_strand_id
1 'polypeptide(L)'
;MSSPPVIEVREPGREPRRVALTRALEVGRDGDGLTLADERVSRRHLRLVPSPVALSLVDLGSRNGTLVNGLPVTGRVTLEAGDVVRLGTTEIVVVGRPERIPVPAGARATVLADGASVPLPPPPPAPPAAPSRAAVLWDRALGRTAPPGEDLFPVYTEMRTRVPLGVWRAVRVVSLLAYLALVVALFVRPAGGLFVFFGVIVPLLPALFFLAPGVWRNICPLAAANQAPRVLGFSLGRTLPEWFRRRAFVVAMVLFFGIAGARLAVFNGSGTATGVLLAVVVSAAFLGGLLFKGKSGWCSQICPLLPLQRVYGQTPFVRVPNSHCRPCVACTTNCYDFAPIGAYQADLHEDDPVWTAPRRLFVAALPGFVLGFFVLAGAGVGTRPLTTTYGELALFFLGSVGLFYAVSALLPLSPSVAVAVWGAAALNLFYWFAGPVLASSFATVTGISAPWLRWPVSALVLVLSVLWIARTAVKERQYTERFHPELLPVVPVSRPASATEAAPEAGEAAEVRIAGTDAPVEGEVGTSLLETIERAGQPIEAGCRMGVCGADPVAVLEGASCLSEPEEEELSTLRRLGLAKNTRMACSARLQPGAVTVSLTPEPGGPDDGEAPREFDRSIVSVVVLGNGIAGVTAADFVRRGHPECEIHVVGSEPHVLYNRMGISRVVYGRSAMQGLSLLPETWYDDHQVTAWLNTVATRIDLESRRVFLGTGDVLPYDRLVIATGSRAVEPPVEGFGRPGSFVLRSAADAGALRAHVQRHGCRDAVVAGGGLLGLEAAHALLELGLRVTVLERGARLLSRQIDPRCSELVDGYFRRIGLQVLYRAEAQALTGEPAVTGVRLTDRRALRCDVFLAAVGIRPDVDLAREAGIPVGRGVLVDDRMETAVRGVFAAGDVAEHGGRVWGLWPLAAKQGEVAAVNALGGDERLESEVPATLLKGVGLDLFSVGRVEPEPGEEVLVDEDESLPSYRRLVVAGRTVVGGVVLGHHPEDVTAVTAAVKRGLELDDAVLAGLRAGDWRVLRDVGRRRPQSQPAPA
;
A
#
# COMPACT_ATOMS: atom_id res chain seq x y z
N MET A 1 -15.18 -34.43 -8.26
CA MET A 1 -15.54 -35.10 -6.98
C MET A 1 -15.33 -36.60 -7.16
N SER A 2 -14.76 -37.31 -6.17
CA SER A 2 -14.56 -38.77 -6.22
C SER A 2 -15.81 -39.55 -5.74
N SER A 3 -16.61 -38.99 -4.83
CA SER A 3 -17.95 -39.52 -4.46
C SER A 3 -18.83 -38.41 -3.87
N PRO A 4 -20.13 -38.31 -4.24
CA PRO A 4 -21.07 -37.34 -3.68
C PRO A 4 -21.48 -37.71 -2.24
N PRO A 5 -21.77 -36.73 -1.36
CA PRO A 5 -22.31 -37.02 -0.03
C PRO A 5 -23.64 -37.76 -0.13
N VAL A 6 -23.89 -38.70 0.78
CA VAL A 6 -25.09 -39.54 0.80
C VAL A 6 -25.90 -39.24 2.05
N ILE A 7 -27.19 -39.02 1.88
CA ILE A 7 -28.16 -38.87 2.97
C ILE A 7 -29.11 -40.08 3.00
N GLU A 8 -29.66 -40.40 4.16
CA GLU A 8 -30.73 -41.39 4.35
C GLU A 8 -31.96 -40.68 4.90
N VAL A 9 -33.07 -40.76 4.17
CA VAL A 9 -34.34 -40.11 4.49
C VAL A 9 -35.24 -41.14 5.16
N ARG A 10 -35.75 -40.83 6.35
CA ARG A 10 -36.62 -41.67 7.18
C ARG A 10 -37.95 -40.96 7.37
N GLU A 11 -38.96 -41.41 6.64
CA GLU A 11 -40.33 -40.91 6.72
C GLU A 11 -41.21 -41.91 7.50
N PRO A 12 -42.12 -41.44 8.36
CA PRO A 12 -43.09 -42.32 9.01
C PRO A 12 -43.93 -43.08 7.97
N GLY A 13 -43.97 -44.41 8.07
CA GLY A 13 -44.77 -45.27 7.18
C GLY A 13 -44.15 -45.56 5.81
N ARG A 14 -42.88 -45.19 5.57
CA ARG A 14 -42.11 -45.56 4.37
C ARG A 14 -40.77 -46.17 4.73
N GLU A 15 -40.23 -47.02 3.85
CA GLU A 15 -38.88 -47.56 4.03
C GLU A 15 -37.81 -46.46 3.88
N PRO A 16 -36.72 -46.49 4.68
CA PRO A 16 -35.64 -45.53 4.56
C PRO A 16 -35.01 -45.54 3.16
N ARG A 17 -34.82 -44.36 2.56
CA ARG A 17 -34.25 -44.21 1.22
C ARG A 17 -32.95 -43.43 1.25
N ARG A 18 -31.93 -43.92 0.55
CA ARG A 18 -30.64 -43.25 0.42
C ARG A 18 -30.57 -42.41 -0.85
N VAL A 19 -30.10 -41.17 -0.72
CA VAL A 19 -29.98 -40.22 -1.83
C VAL A 19 -28.56 -39.69 -1.87
N ALA A 20 -27.90 -39.84 -3.02
CA ALA A 20 -26.60 -39.24 -3.29
C ALA A 20 -26.78 -37.81 -3.82
N LEU A 21 -26.08 -36.85 -3.21
CA LEU A 21 -26.22 -35.43 -3.50
C LEU A 21 -25.11 -34.97 -4.47
N THR A 22 -25.42 -34.95 -5.77
CA THR A 22 -24.51 -34.47 -6.83
C THR A 22 -24.69 -32.98 -7.15
N ARG A 23 -25.81 -32.41 -6.73
CA ARG A 23 -26.19 -30.99 -6.87
C ARG A 23 -26.94 -30.56 -5.61
N ALA A 24 -27.11 -29.26 -5.44
CA ALA A 24 -27.97 -28.75 -4.39
C ALA A 24 -29.41 -29.29 -4.58
N LEU A 25 -29.98 -29.80 -3.50
CA LEU A 25 -31.24 -30.53 -3.46
C LEU A 25 -32.22 -29.80 -2.55
N GLU A 26 -33.31 -29.30 -3.11
CA GLU A 26 -34.41 -28.75 -2.32
C GLU A 26 -35.25 -29.88 -1.73
N VAL A 27 -35.69 -29.75 -0.49
CA VAL A 27 -36.47 -30.73 0.24
C VAL A 27 -37.77 -30.08 0.72
N GLY A 28 -38.90 -30.73 0.45
CA GLY A 28 -40.21 -30.19 0.80
C GLY A 28 -41.37 -31.08 0.32
N ARG A 29 -42.60 -30.61 0.45
CA ARG A 29 -43.80 -31.33 -0.03
C ARG A 29 -44.07 -31.19 -1.53
N ASP A 30 -43.55 -30.15 -2.18
CA ASP A 30 -43.70 -29.90 -3.62
C ASP A 30 -42.36 -29.39 -4.19
N GLY A 31 -42.00 -29.81 -5.42
CA GLY A 31 -40.83 -29.30 -6.14
C GLY A 31 -39.96 -30.39 -6.81
N ASP A 32 -38.98 -29.96 -7.60
CA ASP A 32 -38.13 -30.82 -8.44
C ASP A 32 -36.98 -31.54 -7.70
N GLY A 33 -36.99 -31.50 -6.36
CA GLY A 33 -35.97 -32.05 -5.48
C GLY A 33 -36.41 -33.35 -4.78
N LEU A 34 -36.28 -33.38 -3.45
CA LEU A 34 -36.72 -34.50 -2.62
C LEU A 34 -38.11 -34.21 -2.03
N THR A 35 -39.13 -34.81 -2.65
CA THR A 35 -40.52 -34.70 -2.21
C THR A 35 -40.79 -35.59 -1.00
N LEU A 36 -41.29 -35.01 0.09
CA LEU A 36 -41.68 -35.69 1.32
C LEU A 36 -43.21 -35.76 1.46
N ALA A 37 -43.74 -36.87 1.96
CA ALA A 37 -45.19 -37.05 2.16
C ALA A 37 -45.71 -36.45 3.48
N ASP A 38 -44.80 -35.99 4.34
CA ASP A 38 -45.10 -35.47 5.67
C ASP A 38 -45.83 -34.11 5.60
N GLU A 39 -47.09 -34.06 6.03
CA GLU A 39 -47.93 -32.85 6.01
C GLU A 39 -47.39 -31.70 6.86
N ARG A 40 -46.50 -31.96 7.83
CA ARG A 40 -45.85 -30.94 8.65
C ARG A 40 -44.64 -30.31 7.96
N VAL A 41 -44.22 -30.83 6.80
CA VAL A 41 -43.16 -30.24 5.99
C VAL A 41 -43.74 -29.13 5.10
N SER A 42 -42.97 -28.07 4.86
CA SER A 42 -43.38 -26.97 3.97
C SER A 42 -43.30 -27.41 2.52
N ARG A 43 -43.99 -26.72 1.59
CA ARG A 43 -43.86 -26.99 0.14
C ARG A 43 -42.40 -26.93 -0.30
N ARG A 44 -41.71 -25.83 0.04
CA ARG A 44 -40.26 -25.67 0.01
C ARG A 44 -39.80 -25.51 1.46
N HIS A 45 -39.08 -26.49 2.04
CA HIS A 45 -38.77 -26.50 3.47
C HIS A 45 -37.32 -26.17 3.76
N LEU A 46 -36.40 -26.90 3.14
CA LEU A 46 -34.96 -26.68 3.30
C LEU A 46 -34.23 -26.98 1.99
N ARG A 47 -32.97 -26.55 1.88
CA ARG A 47 -32.09 -26.87 0.78
C ARG A 47 -30.79 -27.49 1.30
N LEU A 48 -30.42 -28.64 0.77
CA LEU A 48 -29.15 -29.30 1.01
C LEU A 48 -28.16 -28.91 -0.09
N VAL A 49 -26.95 -28.50 0.28
CA VAL A 49 -25.96 -27.90 -0.60
C VAL A 49 -24.65 -28.70 -0.48
N PRO A 50 -24.37 -29.64 -1.40
CA PRO A 50 -23.10 -30.35 -1.41
C PRO A 50 -21.98 -29.44 -1.96
N SER A 51 -20.85 -29.37 -1.27
CA SER A 51 -19.60 -28.75 -1.73
C SER A 51 -18.48 -29.79 -1.80
N PRO A 52 -17.31 -29.48 -2.41
CA PRO A 52 -16.16 -30.39 -2.42
C PRO A 52 -15.62 -30.76 -1.03
N VAL A 53 -15.91 -29.95 -0.01
CA VAL A 53 -15.35 -30.09 1.34
C VAL A 53 -16.40 -30.32 2.44
N ALA A 54 -17.68 -30.09 2.16
CA ALA A 54 -18.74 -30.13 3.16
C ALA A 54 -20.12 -30.41 2.53
N LEU A 55 -21.09 -30.83 3.37
CA LEU A 55 -22.51 -30.76 3.05
C LEU A 55 -23.12 -29.68 3.93
N SER A 56 -23.81 -28.69 3.36
CA SER A 56 -24.52 -27.67 4.14
C SER A 56 -26.03 -27.79 3.98
N LEU A 57 -26.75 -27.21 4.93
CA LEU A 57 -28.20 -27.12 4.95
C LEU A 57 -28.61 -25.67 5.19
N VAL A 58 -29.67 -25.23 4.52
CA VAL A 58 -30.32 -23.93 4.72
C VAL A 58 -31.82 -24.14 4.85
N ASP A 59 -32.44 -23.59 5.90
CA ASP A 59 -33.90 -23.55 6.02
C ASP A 59 -34.49 -22.46 5.12
N LEU A 60 -35.51 -22.80 4.32
CA LEU A 60 -36.11 -21.89 3.32
C LEU A 60 -37.28 -21.06 3.89
N GLY A 61 -37.26 -20.76 5.19
CA GLY A 61 -38.37 -20.08 5.88
C GLY A 61 -39.53 -21.04 6.16
N SER A 62 -39.21 -22.24 6.62
CA SER A 62 -40.20 -23.29 6.84
C SER A 62 -41.17 -22.93 7.97
N ARG A 63 -42.43 -23.41 7.87
CA ARG A 63 -43.49 -23.06 8.82
C ARG A 63 -43.24 -23.62 10.23
N ASN A 64 -42.61 -24.80 10.30
CA ASN A 64 -42.38 -25.54 11.55
C ASN A 64 -40.90 -25.57 11.96
N GLY A 65 -40.02 -24.88 11.23
CA GLY A 65 -38.59 -24.87 11.45
C GLY A 65 -37.89 -26.19 11.06
N THR A 66 -36.58 -26.09 10.83
CA THR A 66 -35.68 -27.24 10.68
C THR A 66 -34.83 -27.38 11.94
N LEU A 67 -34.62 -28.62 12.41
CA LEU A 67 -33.72 -28.92 13.54
C LEU A 67 -32.54 -29.75 13.05
N VAL A 68 -31.31 -29.43 13.48
CA VAL A 68 -30.12 -30.28 13.28
C VAL A 68 -29.64 -30.73 14.66
N ASN A 69 -29.60 -32.05 14.89
CA ASN A 69 -29.25 -32.64 16.18
C ASN A 69 -30.04 -32.05 17.38
N GLY A 70 -31.29 -31.65 17.14
CA GLY A 70 -32.17 -31.05 18.14
C GLY A 70 -32.05 -29.52 18.29
N LEU A 71 -31.13 -28.87 17.57
CA LEU A 71 -30.98 -27.41 17.59
C LEU A 71 -31.69 -26.77 16.39
N PRO A 72 -32.46 -25.67 16.59
CA PRO A 72 -33.10 -24.97 15.49
C PRO A 72 -32.09 -24.32 14.56
N VAL A 73 -32.34 -24.48 13.27
CA VAL A 73 -31.56 -23.89 12.19
C VAL A 73 -32.03 -22.45 12.01
N THR A 74 -31.19 -21.50 12.41
CA THR A 74 -31.43 -20.07 12.19
C THR A 74 -30.73 -19.55 10.92
N GLY A 75 -29.97 -20.41 10.24
CA GLY A 75 -29.13 -20.04 9.09
C GLY A 75 -28.48 -21.21 8.36
N ARG A 76 -27.44 -20.96 7.54
CA ARG A 76 -26.65 -22.04 6.91
C ARG A 76 -25.86 -22.86 7.94
N VAL A 77 -26.13 -24.16 8.02
CA VAL A 77 -25.46 -25.10 8.91
C VAL A 77 -24.64 -26.11 8.10
N THR A 78 -23.39 -26.34 8.48
CA THR A 78 -22.58 -27.43 7.91
C THR A 78 -22.90 -28.73 8.64
N LEU A 79 -23.21 -29.77 7.87
CA LEU A 79 -23.56 -31.09 8.36
C LEU A 79 -22.36 -32.04 8.33
N GLU A 80 -22.16 -32.76 9.42
CA GLU A 80 -21.21 -33.86 9.54
C GLU A 80 -21.87 -35.22 9.31
N ALA A 81 -21.06 -36.23 8.99
CA ALA A 81 -21.54 -37.61 8.92
C ALA A 81 -22.02 -38.05 10.30
N GLY A 82 -23.26 -38.54 10.37
CA GLY A 82 -23.97 -38.86 11.62
C GLY A 82 -24.98 -37.80 12.05
N ASP A 83 -24.96 -36.59 11.47
CA ASP A 83 -25.94 -35.56 11.81
C ASP A 83 -27.36 -35.96 11.40
N VAL A 84 -28.31 -35.65 12.27
CA VAL A 84 -29.75 -35.90 12.08
C VAL A 84 -30.48 -34.58 11.92
N VAL A 85 -31.00 -34.35 10.72
CA VAL A 85 -31.87 -33.23 10.38
C VAL A 85 -33.32 -33.65 10.56
N ARG A 86 -34.08 -32.98 11.43
CA ARG A 86 -35.52 -33.24 11.64
C ARG A 86 -36.36 -32.10 11.06
N LEU A 87 -37.37 -32.48 10.28
CA LEU A 87 -38.35 -31.59 9.67
C LEU A 87 -39.74 -32.21 9.77
N GLY A 88 -40.63 -31.59 10.56
CA GLY A 88 -41.90 -32.21 10.91
C GLY A 88 -41.70 -33.52 11.68
N THR A 89 -42.22 -34.63 11.14
CA THR A 89 -42.01 -36.00 11.63
C THR A 89 -40.97 -36.79 10.83
N THR A 90 -40.35 -36.18 9.82
CA THR A 90 -39.34 -36.80 8.96
C THR A 90 -37.92 -36.52 9.48
N GLU A 91 -37.03 -37.50 9.36
CA GLU A 91 -35.61 -37.37 9.68
C GLU A 91 -34.73 -37.62 8.45
N ILE A 92 -33.68 -36.82 8.28
CA ILE A 92 -32.64 -37.02 7.27
C ILE A 92 -31.32 -37.20 8.01
N VAL A 93 -30.67 -38.35 7.81
CA VAL A 93 -29.40 -38.70 8.43
C VAL A 93 -28.29 -38.58 7.39
N VAL A 94 -27.17 -37.92 7.71
CA VAL A 94 -26.01 -37.83 6.82
C VAL A 94 -25.15 -39.09 6.94
N VAL A 95 -25.02 -39.86 5.85
CA VAL A 95 -24.41 -41.20 5.85
C VAL A 95 -22.96 -41.20 5.32
N GLY A 96 -22.58 -40.27 4.44
CA GLY A 96 -21.24 -40.26 3.82
C GLY A 96 -20.74 -38.88 3.39
N ARG A 97 -19.41 -38.67 3.48
CA ARG A 97 -18.69 -37.43 3.10
C ARG A 97 -18.12 -37.51 1.67
N PRO A 98 -17.87 -36.38 0.99
CA PRO A 98 -16.92 -36.35 -0.11
C PRO A 98 -15.50 -36.60 0.42
N GLU A 99 -14.82 -37.63 -0.09
CA GLU A 99 -13.45 -37.95 0.26
C GLU A 99 -12.48 -36.90 -0.34
N ARG A 100 -11.58 -36.32 0.47
CA ARG A 100 -10.53 -35.42 -0.04
C ARG A 100 -9.69 -36.21 -1.04
N ILE A 101 -9.60 -35.74 -2.28
CA ILE A 101 -8.57 -36.21 -3.21
C ILE A 101 -7.23 -35.72 -2.65
N PRO A 102 -6.30 -36.61 -2.25
CA PRO A 102 -4.95 -36.18 -1.93
C PRO A 102 -4.34 -35.60 -3.20
N VAL A 103 -3.79 -34.39 -3.12
CA VAL A 103 -2.98 -33.82 -4.21
C VAL A 103 -1.90 -34.85 -4.56
N PRO A 104 -1.77 -35.29 -5.84
CA PRO A 104 -0.73 -36.22 -6.22
C PRO A 104 0.63 -35.61 -5.85
N ALA A 105 1.41 -36.31 -5.03
CA ALA A 105 2.81 -36.00 -4.80
C ALA A 105 3.57 -36.29 -6.11
N GLY A 106 3.56 -35.34 -7.05
CA GLY A 106 4.12 -35.57 -8.38
C GLY A 106 3.76 -34.57 -9.48
N ALA A 107 3.13 -33.44 -9.20
CA ALA A 107 3.04 -32.36 -10.19
C ALA A 107 4.42 -31.71 -10.35
N ARG A 108 5.29 -32.33 -11.15
CA ARG A 108 6.50 -31.68 -11.67
C ARG A 108 6.04 -30.41 -12.37
N ALA A 109 6.63 -29.28 -11.97
CA ALA A 109 6.63 -28.07 -12.77
C ALA A 109 6.94 -28.46 -14.22
N THR A 110 6.08 -28.03 -15.14
CA THR A 110 6.36 -28.14 -16.57
C THR A 110 7.61 -27.32 -16.85
N VAL A 111 8.75 -28.00 -16.89
CA VAL A 111 9.98 -27.46 -17.44
C VAL A 111 9.69 -27.27 -18.91
N LEU A 112 9.58 -26.01 -19.34
CA LEU A 112 9.66 -25.66 -20.75
C LEU A 112 11.00 -26.20 -21.26
N ALA A 113 10.93 -27.07 -22.26
CA ALA A 113 12.08 -27.70 -22.87
C ALA A 113 13.08 -26.66 -23.39
N ASP A 114 14.37 -26.92 -23.13
CA ASP A 114 15.51 -26.19 -23.65
C ASP A 114 15.52 -26.13 -25.18
N GLY A 115 15.90 -24.97 -25.72
CA GLY A 115 16.17 -24.86 -27.16
C GLY A 115 16.41 -23.48 -27.74
N ALA A 116 17.27 -22.63 -27.15
CA ALA A 116 18.12 -21.68 -27.89
C ALA A 116 19.10 -20.99 -26.94
N SER A 117 20.39 -21.25 -27.14
CA SER A 117 21.47 -20.52 -26.49
C SER A 117 21.41 -19.03 -26.86
N VAL A 118 21.02 -18.18 -25.90
CA VAL A 118 21.11 -16.72 -26.04
C VAL A 118 22.60 -16.36 -26.12
N PRO A 119 23.09 -15.70 -27.19
CA PRO A 119 24.45 -15.22 -27.26
C PRO A 119 24.68 -14.20 -26.15
N LEU A 120 25.79 -14.34 -25.41
CA LEU A 120 26.22 -13.33 -24.46
C LEU A 120 26.38 -11.98 -25.18
N PRO A 121 25.79 -10.88 -24.67
CA PRO A 121 25.89 -9.58 -25.32
C PRO A 121 27.34 -9.07 -25.33
N PRO A 122 27.72 -8.27 -26.34
CA PRO A 122 29.05 -7.69 -26.44
C PRO A 122 29.34 -6.77 -25.23
N PRO A 123 30.62 -6.63 -24.83
CA PRO A 123 30.97 -5.81 -23.69
C PRO A 123 30.61 -4.34 -23.94
N PRO A 124 30.15 -3.62 -22.90
CA PRO A 124 29.62 -2.27 -23.02
C PRO A 124 30.67 -1.26 -23.51
N PRO A 125 30.22 -0.16 -24.16
CA PRO A 125 31.11 0.92 -24.58
C PRO A 125 31.79 1.59 -23.38
N ALA A 126 32.99 2.10 -23.62
CA ALA A 126 33.87 2.63 -22.58
C ALA A 126 33.19 3.77 -21.80
N PRO A 127 33.23 3.73 -20.45
CA PRO A 127 32.57 4.72 -19.61
C PRO A 127 33.18 6.10 -19.81
N PRO A 128 32.41 7.18 -19.52
CA PRO A 128 32.95 8.53 -19.46
C PRO A 128 34.17 8.56 -18.55
N ALA A 129 35.12 9.47 -18.86
CA ALA A 129 36.44 9.55 -18.23
C ALA A 129 36.34 9.24 -16.73
N ALA A 130 36.98 8.12 -16.34
CA ALA A 130 36.84 7.58 -15.00
C ALA A 130 37.14 8.70 -13.99
N PRO A 131 36.23 9.00 -13.06
CA PRO A 131 36.55 9.89 -11.95
C PRO A 131 37.87 9.42 -11.35
N SER A 132 38.74 10.37 -10.99
CA SER A 132 40.05 10.04 -10.46
C SER A 132 39.91 9.00 -9.34
N ARG A 133 40.86 8.09 -9.19
CA ARG A 133 40.81 7.08 -8.11
C ARG A 133 40.54 7.73 -6.75
N ALA A 134 41.06 8.94 -6.55
CA ALA A 134 40.78 9.77 -5.38
C ALA A 134 39.28 10.15 -5.26
N ALA A 135 38.63 10.65 -6.31
CA ALA A 135 37.21 11.01 -6.27
C ALA A 135 36.29 9.80 -6.00
N VAL A 136 36.56 8.64 -6.63
CA VAL A 136 35.81 7.40 -6.37
C VAL A 136 36.00 6.91 -4.94
N LEU A 137 37.23 6.98 -4.43
CA LEU A 137 37.52 6.62 -3.04
C LEU A 137 36.83 7.57 -2.06
N TRP A 138 36.81 8.87 -2.35
CA TRP A 138 36.14 9.87 -1.51
C TRP A 138 34.62 9.72 -1.52
N ASP A 139 33.98 9.50 -2.66
CA ASP A 139 32.53 9.27 -2.72
C ASP A 139 32.12 7.98 -2.00
N ARG A 140 32.95 6.93 -2.06
CA ARG A 140 32.77 5.72 -1.25
C ARG A 140 33.00 5.97 0.24
N ALA A 141 34.02 6.74 0.59
CA ALA A 141 34.33 7.12 1.97
C ALA A 141 33.24 8.01 2.58
N LEU A 142 32.55 8.84 1.79
CA LEU A 142 31.38 9.62 2.21
C LEU A 142 30.07 8.84 2.11
N GLY A 143 30.09 7.65 1.51
CA GLY A 143 28.91 6.79 1.36
C GLY A 143 27.92 7.26 0.30
N ARG A 144 28.31 8.18 -0.59
CA ARG A 144 27.47 8.70 -1.68
C ARG A 144 27.09 7.62 -2.70
N THR A 145 28.01 6.69 -2.95
CA THR A 145 27.81 5.58 -3.90
C THR A 145 27.86 4.23 -3.19
N ALA A 146 27.03 3.28 -3.65
CA ALA A 146 27.07 1.91 -3.17
C ALA A 146 28.19 1.11 -3.87
N PRO A 147 28.70 0.03 -3.25
CA PRO A 147 29.52 -0.95 -3.95
C PRO A 147 28.78 -1.53 -5.17
N PRO A 148 29.50 -1.91 -6.25
CA PRO A 148 28.86 -2.49 -7.43
C PRO A 148 28.00 -3.72 -7.08
N GLY A 149 26.72 -3.69 -7.47
CA GLY A 149 25.77 -4.78 -7.24
C GLY A 149 25.15 -4.82 -5.83
N GLU A 150 25.28 -3.76 -5.02
CA GLU A 150 24.57 -3.60 -3.74
C GLU A 150 23.72 -2.32 -3.75
N ASP A 151 22.57 -2.34 -3.08
CA ASP A 151 21.74 -1.16 -2.84
C ASP A 151 22.44 -0.16 -1.89
N LEU A 152 22.03 1.12 -1.88
CA LEU A 152 22.43 2.15 -0.91
C LEU A 152 22.01 1.81 0.53
N PHE A 153 20.87 1.15 0.70
CA PHE A 153 20.28 0.67 1.96
C PHE A 153 19.94 -0.83 1.87
N PRO A 154 20.93 -1.71 1.63
CA PRO A 154 20.66 -3.11 1.36
C PRO A 154 20.08 -3.79 2.60
N VAL A 155 19.10 -4.67 2.39
CA VAL A 155 18.66 -5.58 3.46
C VAL A 155 19.65 -6.74 3.61
N TYR A 156 19.68 -7.40 4.77
CA TYR A 156 20.70 -8.40 5.08
C TYR A 156 20.70 -9.60 4.11
N THR A 157 19.57 -9.90 3.46
CA THR A 157 19.43 -10.95 2.43
C THR A 157 20.11 -10.59 1.12
N GLU A 158 20.31 -9.30 0.84
CA GLU A 158 20.95 -8.79 -0.38
C GLU A 158 22.47 -8.61 -0.21
N MET A 159 22.96 -8.67 1.04
CA MET A 159 24.39 -8.48 1.34
C MET A 159 25.21 -9.74 1.06
N ARG A 160 26.36 -9.57 0.41
CA ARG A 160 27.29 -10.67 0.14
C ARG A 160 27.93 -11.19 1.45
N THR A 161 27.73 -12.47 1.74
CA THR A 161 28.39 -13.15 2.86
C THR A 161 29.82 -13.54 2.48
N ARG A 162 30.82 -12.89 3.06
CA ARG A 162 32.25 -13.25 2.86
C ARG A 162 32.73 -14.39 3.76
N VAL A 163 32.02 -14.64 4.85
CA VAL A 163 32.39 -15.63 5.87
C VAL A 163 31.34 -16.74 5.90
N PRO A 164 31.73 -18.02 5.74
CA PRO A 164 30.80 -19.15 5.79
C PRO A 164 30.08 -19.26 7.13
N LEU A 165 28.87 -19.79 7.12
CA LEU A 165 28.07 -19.96 8.34
C LEU A 165 28.76 -20.89 9.37
N GLY A 166 29.49 -21.91 8.92
CA GLY A 166 30.26 -22.80 9.80
C GLY A 166 31.33 -22.05 10.59
N VAL A 167 32.02 -21.10 9.97
CA VAL A 167 33.01 -20.24 10.63
C VAL A 167 32.32 -19.36 11.68
N TRP A 168 31.19 -18.75 11.35
CA TRP A 168 30.42 -17.98 12.33
C TRP A 168 29.95 -18.82 13.52
N ARG A 169 29.53 -20.07 13.29
CA ARG A 169 29.17 -21.00 14.37
C ARG A 169 30.37 -21.30 15.27
N ALA A 170 31.55 -21.59 14.69
CA ALA A 170 32.77 -21.82 15.45
C ALA A 170 33.16 -20.59 16.29
N VAL A 171 33.16 -19.40 15.68
CA VAL A 171 33.48 -18.14 16.38
C VAL A 171 32.52 -17.89 17.54
N ARG A 172 31.23 -18.20 17.41
CA ARG A 172 30.23 -18.06 18.49
C ARG A 172 30.45 -19.02 19.64
N VAL A 173 30.82 -20.26 19.34
CA VAL A 173 31.17 -21.25 20.37
C VAL A 173 32.39 -20.76 21.13
N VAL A 174 33.44 -20.34 20.41
CA VAL A 174 34.66 -19.79 21.02
C VAL A 174 34.36 -18.54 21.84
N SER A 175 33.54 -17.60 21.34
CA SER A 175 33.20 -16.39 22.07
C SER A 175 32.37 -16.65 23.31
N LEU A 176 31.43 -17.60 23.26
CA LEU A 176 30.65 -18.03 24.43
C LEU A 176 31.54 -18.73 25.47
N LEU A 177 32.43 -19.62 25.04
CA LEU A 177 33.39 -20.28 25.93
C LEU A 177 34.35 -19.27 26.57
N ALA A 178 34.87 -18.31 25.80
CA ALA A 178 35.72 -17.24 26.32
C ALA A 178 34.97 -16.35 27.34
N TYR A 179 33.69 -16.07 27.09
CA TYR A 179 32.84 -15.35 28.04
C TYR A 179 32.65 -16.12 29.35
N LEU A 180 32.33 -17.43 29.27
CA LEU A 180 32.18 -18.28 30.45
C LEU A 180 33.50 -18.43 31.21
N ALA A 181 34.63 -18.54 30.50
CA ALA A 181 35.96 -18.56 31.10
C ALA A 181 36.28 -17.23 31.81
N LEU A 182 35.87 -16.08 31.25
CA LEU A 182 36.00 -14.79 31.91
C LEU A 182 35.15 -14.71 33.18
N VAL A 183 33.91 -15.21 33.15
CA VAL A 183 33.04 -15.29 34.35
C VAL A 183 33.73 -16.11 35.42
N VAL A 184 34.25 -17.29 35.09
CA VAL A 184 35.00 -18.14 36.03
C VAL A 184 36.26 -17.43 36.54
N ALA A 185 37.02 -16.76 35.67
CA ALA A 185 38.21 -16.02 36.04
C ALA A 185 37.90 -14.86 37.00
N LEU A 186 36.74 -14.22 36.89
CA LEU A 186 36.31 -13.17 37.82
C LEU A 186 36.04 -13.69 39.25
N PHE A 187 35.74 -14.99 39.41
CA PHE A 187 35.63 -15.64 40.71
C PHE A 187 36.98 -16.19 41.19
N VAL A 188 37.74 -16.85 40.32
CA VAL A 188 38.98 -17.57 40.69
C VAL A 188 40.20 -16.66 40.76
N ARG A 189 40.30 -15.67 39.86
CA ARG A 189 41.36 -14.64 39.81
C ARG A 189 40.75 -13.25 39.60
N PRO A 190 40.06 -12.69 40.60
CA PRO A 190 39.26 -11.47 40.47
C PRO A 190 40.00 -10.29 39.83
N ALA A 191 41.24 -10.01 40.25
CA ALA A 191 42.03 -8.90 39.70
C ALA A 191 42.39 -9.11 38.22
N GLY A 192 42.77 -10.33 37.83
CA GLY A 192 43.05 -10.68 36.44
C GLY A 192 41.81 -10.61 35.56
N GLY A 193 40.66 -11.12 36.06
CA GLY A 193 39.38 -11.02 35.37
C GLY A 193 38.93 -9.57 35.17
N LEU A 194 39.05 -8.73 36.20
CA LEU A 194 38.75 -7.29 36.11
C LEU A 194 39.66 -6.58 35.11
N PHE A 195 40.95 -6.89 35.10
CA PHE A 195 41.89 -6.35 34.12
C PHE A 195 41.49 -6.73 32.69
N VAL A 196 41.20 -8.01 32.42
CA VAL A 196 40.76 -8.45 31.08
C VAL A 196 39.45 -7.78 30.68
N PHE A 197 38.47 -7.70 31.59
CA PHE A 197 37.16 -7.13 31.27
C PHE A 197 37.20 -5.62 31.09
N PHE A 198 37.66 -4.87 32.11
CA PHE A 198 37.63 -3.41 32.10
C PHE A 198 38.87 -2.74 31.48
N GLY A 199 40.02 -3.40 31.48
CA GLY A 199 41.25 -2.89 30.87
C GLY A 199 41.39 -3.22 29.39
N VAL A 200 40.86 -4.37 28.95
CA VAL A 200 40.99 -4.83 27.55
C VAL A 200 39.65 -4.82 26.82
N ILE A 201 38.64 -5.57 27.27
CA ILE A 201 37.41 -5.78 26.48
C ILE A 201 36.57 -4.50 26.38
N VAL A 202 36.21 -3.89 27.51
CA VAL A 202 35.29 -2.74 27.55
C VAL A 202 35.82 -1.53 26.74
N PRO A 203 37.11 -1.16 26.81
CA PRO A 203 37.64 -0.06 25.99
C PRO A 203 37.65 -0.32 24.48
N LEU A 204 37.63 -1.59 24.04
CA LEU A 204 37.62 -1.95 22.62
C LEU A 204 36.21 -2.01 22.02
N LEU A 205 35.17 -2.21 22.84
CA LEU A 205 33.79 -2.38 22.37
C LEU A 205 33.23 -1.13 21.63
N PRO A 206 33.39 0.12 22.12
CA PRO A 206 32.89 1.30 21.41
C PRO A 206 33.48 1.43 20.00
N ALA A 207 34.79 1.24 19.82
CA ALA A 207 35.41 1.24 18.50
C ALA A 207 34.85 0.12 17.61
N LEU A 208 34.59 -1.08 18.15
CA LEU A 208 33.98 -2.15 17.39
C LEU A 208 32.55 -1.79 16.94
N PHE A 209 31.74 -1.17 17.80
CA PHE A 209 30.39 -0.72 17.45
C PHE A 209 30.38 0.41 16.44
N PHE A 210 31.38 1.29 16.52
CA PHE A 210 31.56 2.42 15.62
C PHE A 210 32.05 1.99 14.23
N LEU A 211 33.01 1.07 14.16
CA LEU A 211 33.61 0.63 12.91
C LEU A 211 32.82 -0.49 12.22
N ALA A 212 32.46 -1.53 12.97
CA ALA A 212 31.94 -2.79 12.43
C ALA A 212 30.87 -3.42 13.34
N PRO A 213 29.73 -2.75 13.58
CA PRO A 213 28.68 -3.24 14.48
C PRO A 213 28.12 -4.61 14.06
N GLY A 214 28.04 -4.89 12.75
CA GLY A 214 27.65 -6.21 12.23
C GLY A 214 28.60 -7.35 12.64
N VAL A 215 29.89 -7.09 12.85
CA VAL A 215 30.83 -8.09 13.39
C VAL A 215 30.44 -8.42 14.82
N TRP A 216 30.25 -7.39 15.67
CA TRP A 216 29.79 -7.58 17.04
C TRP A 216 28.49 -8.39 17.11
N ARG A 217 27.50 -8.05 16.28
CA ARG A 217 26.21 -8.78 16.23
C ARG A 217 26.34 -10.26 15.90
N ASN A 218 27.44 -10.68 15.26
CA ASN A 218 27.71 -12.07 14.91
C ASN A 218 28.62 -12.81 15.90
N ILE A 219 29.50 -12.09 16.61
CA ILE A 219 30.44 -12.69 17.60
C ILE A 219 29.95 -12.58 19.04
N CYS A 220 28.95 -11.75 19.32
CA CYS A 220 28.49 -11.47 20.68
C CYS A 220 28.08 -12.76 21.42
N PRO A 221 28.70 -13.07 22.57
CA PRO A 221 28.38 -14.28 23.33
C PRO A 221 26.95 -14.29 23.86
N LEU A 222 26.38 -13.12 24.16
CA LEU A 222 24.98 -12.99 24.59
C LEU A 222 24.00 -13.27 23.45
N ALA A 223 24.35 -12.90 22.21
CA ALA A 223 23.56 -13.25 21.04
C ALA A 223 23.64 -14.75 20.72
N ALA A 224 24.82 -15.36 20.91
CA ALA A 224 24.98 -16.80 20.83
C ALA A 224 24.14 -17.53 21.88
N ALA A 225 24.22 -17.12 23.15
CA ALA A 225 23.43 -17.69 24.25
C ALA A 225 21.92 -17.54 24.00
N ASN A 226 21.46 -16.37 23.56
CA ASN A 226 20.06 -16.14 23.22
C ASN A 226 19.56 -16.97 22.04
N GLN A 227 20.41 -17.29 21.05
CA GLN A 227 19.99 -18.11 19.91
C GLN A 227 20.17 -19.61 20.13
N ALA A 228 20.89 -20.04 21.18
CA ALA A 228 21.17 -21.43 21.45
C ALA A 228 19.91 -22.31 21.59
N PRO A 229 18.86 -21.93 22.36
CA PRO A 229 17.64 -22.75 22.47
C PRO A 229 16.94 -23.01 21.14
N ARG A 230 16.96 -22.02 20.23
CA ARG A 230 16.39 -22.14 18.89
C ARG A 230 17.24 -23.05 18.00
N VAL A 231 18.57 -22.89 18.02
CA VAL A 231 19.49 -23.71 17.22
C VAL A 231 19.46 -25.17 17.66
N LEU A 232 19.23 -25.43 18.95
CA LEU A 232 19.12 -26.76 19.55
C LEU A 232 17.69 -27.34 19.51
N GLY A 233 16.70 -26.59 19.02
CA GLY A 233 15.35 -27.10 18.75
C GLY A 233 14.38 -27.13 19.94
N PHE A 234 14.63 -26.43 21.05
CA PHE A 234 13.77 -26.46 22.25
C PHE A 234 13.25 -25.08 22.70
N SER A 235 13.30 -24.06 21.83
CA SER A 235 12.70 -22.75 22.07
C SER A 235 11.16 -22.80 22.04
N LEU A 236 10.48 -22.12 22.98
CA LEU A 236 9.02 -21.95 23.02
C LEU A 236 8.49 -20.97 21.96
N GLY A 237 9.31 -20.04 21.48
CA GLY A 237 8.96 -19.17 20.33
C GLY A 237 7.82 -18.18 20.56
N ARG A 238 7.53 -17.77 21.80
CA ARG A 238 6.43 -16.84 22.11
C ARG A 238 6.68 -15.45 21.52
N THR A 239 5.61 -14.73 21.21
CA THR A 239 5.67 -13.31 20.87
C THR A 239 5.84 -12.47 22.13
N LEU A 240 6.61 -11.39 22.02
CA LEU A 240 6.80 -10.46 23.12
C LEU A 240 5.52 -9.61 23.28
N PRO A 241 4.95 -9.50 24.51
CA PRO A 241 3.78 -8.66 24.76
C PRO A 241 4.00 -7.22 24.29
N GLU A 242 2.95 -6.58 23.77
CA GLU A 242 3.07 -5.26 23.15
C GLU A 242 3.56 -4.18 24.13
N TRP A 243 3.00 -4.15 25.34
CA TRP A 243 3.41 -3.19 26.39
C TRP A 243 4.90 -3.27 26.68
N PHE A 244 5.46 -4.49 26.67
CA PHE A 244 6.87 -4.72 26.95
C PHE A 244 7.73 -4.31 25.75
N ARG A 245 7.26 -4.57 24.52
CA ARG A 245 7.93 -4.15 23.28
C ARG A 245 8.02 -2.63 23.16
N ARG A 246 6.95 -1.89 23.52
CA ARG A 246 6.94 -0.41 23.51
C ARG A 246 7.94 0.19 24.50
N ARG A 247 8.17 -0.47 25.64
CA ARG A 247 9.07 0.03 26.72
C ARG A 247 10.47 -0.56 26.70
N ALA A 248 10.74 -1.57 25.88
CA ALA A 248 11.99 -2.32 25.92
C ALA A 248 13.24 -1.45 25.71
N PHE A 249 13.20 -0.45 24.83
CA PHE A 249 14.34 0.45 24.62
C PHE A 249 14.64 1.30 25.88
N VAL A 250 13.59 1.77 26.57
CA VAL A 250 13.73 2.48 27.86
C VAL A 250 14.35 1.56 28.91
N VAL A 251 13.92 0.30 28.98
CA VAL A 251 14.52 -0.71 29.88
C VAL A 251 16.00 -0.89 29.55
N ALA A 252 16.37 -1.04 28.28
CA ALA A 252 17.77 -1.15 27.86
C ALA A 252 18.60 0.08 28.21
N MET A 253 18.05 1.29 28.04
CA MET A 253 18.67 2.55 28.44
C MET A 253 18.91 2.62 29.95
N VAL A 254 17.91 2.29 30.77
CA VAL A 254 18.02 2.30 32.23
C VAL A 254 19.04 1.26 32.69
N LEU A 255 19.03 0.06 32.12
CA LEU A 255 20.02 -0.97 32.40
C LEU A 255 21.44 -0.51 32.02
N PHE A 256 21.61 0.18 30.89
CA PHE A 256 22.92 0.71 30.49
C PHE A 256 23.48 1.70 31.50
N PHE A 257 22.75 2.78 31.77
CA PHE A 257 23.24 3.83 32.69
C PHE A 257 23.33 3.32 34.13
N GLY A 258 22.41 2.45 34.56
CA GLY A 258 22.45 1.82 35.87
C GLY A 258 23.67 0.93 36.06
N ILE A 259 23.92 0.00 35.12
CA ILE A 259 25.08 -0.90 35.20
C ILE A 259 26.40 -0.12 35.05
N ALA A 260 26.47 0.80 34.07
CA ALA A 260 27.67 1.60 33.86
C ALA A 260 27.96 2.53 35.05
N GLY A 261 26.93 3.14 35.64
CA GLY A 261 27.07 4.03 36.80
C GLY A 261 27.41 3.27 38.09
N ALA A 262 26.89 2.06 38.26
CA ALA A 262 27.24 1.17 39.37
C ALA A 262 28.72 0.72 39.34
N ARG A 263 29.43 0.91 38.22
CA ARG A 263 30.88 0.67 38.16
C ARG A 263 31.68 1.59 39.08
N LEU A 264 31.21 2.81 39.36
CA LEU A 264 31.89 3.73 40.27
C LEU A 264 31.95 3.14 41.69
N ALA A 265 30.85 2.56 42.16
CA ALA A 265 30.73 2.09 43.54
C ALA A 265 31.09 0.61 43.73
N VAL A 266 30.77 -0.25 42.76
CA VAL A 266 30.77 -1.71 42.96
C VAL A 266 31.65 -2.43 41.94
N PHE A 267 31.31 -2.36 40.65
CA PHE A 267 31.84 -3.33 39.69
C PHE A 267 33.33 -3.17 39.38
N ASN A 268 33.87 -1.95 39.32
CA ASN A 268 35.30 -1.78 39.07
C ASN A 268 36.19 -2.31 40.20
N GLY A 269 35.67 -2.35 41.44
CA GLY A 269 36.42 -2.78 42.63
C GLY A 269 36.19 -4.23 43.04
N SER A 270 35.17 -4.91 42.49
CA SER A 270 34.80 -6.27 42.89
C SER A 270 34.67 -7.19 41.68
N GLY A 271 35.63 -8.12 41.56
CA GLY A 271 35.61 -9.14 40.50
C GLY A 271 34.44 -10.09 40.68
N THR A 272 34.11 -10.48 41.92
CA THR A 272 32.97 -11.35 42.21
C THR A 272 31.64 -10.69 41.84
N ALA A 273 31.43 -9.41 42.18
CA ALA A 273 30.22 -8.70 41.79
C ALA A 273 30.09 -8.57 40.27
N THR A 274 31.21 -8.30 39.57
CA THR A 274 31.24 -8.28 38.10
C THR A 274 30.98 -9.67 37.51
N GLY A 275 31.52 -10.73 38.12
CA GLY A 275 31.26 -12.12 37.72
C GLY A 275 29.80 -12.50 37.85
N VAL A 276 29.16 -12.13 38.96
CA VAL A 276 27.71 -12.32 39.18
C VAL A 276 26.89 -11.56 38.14
N LEU A 277 27.22 -10.29 37.88
CA LEU A 277 26.54 -9.50 36.86
C LEU A 277 26.60 -10.18 35.47
N LEU A 278 27.79 -10.62 35.05
CA LEU A 278 27.97 -11.28 33.76
C LEU A 278 27.24 -12.64 33.71
N ALA A 279 27.26 -13.42 34.79
CA ALA A 279 26.51 -14.67 34.90
C ALA A 279 24.99 -14.46 34.78
N VAL A 280 24.45 -13.43 35.45
CA VAL A 280 23.03 -13.06 35.37
C VAL A 280 22.66 -12.63 33.95
N VAL A 281 23.50 -11.79 33.33
CA VAL A 281 23.28 -11.27 31.98
C VAL A 281 23.25 -12.39 30.92
N VAL A 282 24.17 -13.36 30.96
CA VAL A 282 24.15 -14.49 30.00
C VAL A 282 22.99 -15.45 30.26
N SER A 283 22.63 -15.66 31.53
CA SER A 283 21.49 -16.50 31.91
C SER A 283 20.17 -15.89 31.43
N ALA A 284 20.00 -14.58 31.61
CA ALA A 284 18.82 -13.86 31.13
C ALA A 284 18.75 -13.84 29.59
N ALA A 285 19.90 -13.70 28.90
CA ALA A 285 19.95 -13.80 27.45
C ALA A 285 19.50 -15.18 26.95
N PHE A 286 19.99 -16.26 27.58
CA PHE A 286 19.58 -17.64 27.29
C PHE A 286 18.08 -17.87 27.56
N LEU A 287 17.58 -17.43 28.72
CA LEU A 287 16.17 -17.55 29.08
C LEU A 287 15.27 -16.79 28.11
N GLY A 288 15.64 -15.58 27.71
CA GLY A 288 14.91 -14.82 26.70
C GLY A 288 14.86 -15.57 25.35
N GLY A 289 15.92 -16.30 25.01
CA GLY A 289 16.00 -17.15 23.83
C GLY A 289 15.16 -18.41 23.90
N LEU A 290 15.00 -18.95 25.10
CA LEU A 290 14.13 -20.09 25.38
C LEU A 290 12.66 -19.69 25.25
N LEU A 291 12.29 -18.51 25.76
CA LEU A 291 10.90 -18.06 25.84
C LEU A 291 10.38 -17.43 24.54
N PHE A 292 11.18 -16.60 23.84
CA PHE A 292 10.69 -15.68 22.81
C PHE A 292 11.27 -15.92 21.42
N LYS A 293 10.51 -15.56 20.38
CA LYS A 293 10.90 -15.78 18.97
C LYS A 293 12.09 -14.91 18.51
N GLY A 294 13.07 -15.55 17.86
CA GLY A 294 14.17 -14.83 17.23
C GLY A 294 15.04 -14.10 18.26
N LYS A 295 15.41 -12.84 17.99
CA LYS A 295 16.25 -12.02 18.89
C LYS A 295 15.44 -11.10 19.83
N SER A 296 14.12 -11.21 19.85
CA SER A 296 13.26 -10.32 20.66
C SER A 296 13.41 -10.56 22.16
N GLY A 297 13.84 -11.75 22.59
CA GLY A 297 14.02 -12.05 24.01
C GLY A 297 15.21 -11.35 24.67
N TRP A 298 16.14 -10.77 23.91
CA TRP A 298 17.32 -10.11 24.47
C TRP A 298 17.94 -9.07 23.54
N CYS A 299 18.61 -9.52 22.48
CA CYS A 299 19.56 -8.72 21.69
C CYS A 299 18.94 -7.54 20.95
N SER A 300 17.64 -7.59 20.67
CA SER A 300 16.94 -6.54 19.92
C SER A 300 15.93 -5.77 20.79
N GLN A 301 15.91 -5.99 22.10
CA GLN A 301 14.96 -5.37 23.03
C GLN A 301 15.65 -4.90 24.31
N ILE A 302 16.03 -5.83 25.21
CA ILE A 302 16.43 -5.53 26.61
C ILE A 302 17.95 -5.30 26.77
N CYS A 303 18.76 -5.80 25.83
CA CYS A 303 20.22 -5.78 25.95
C CYS A 303 20.75 -4.36 26.27
N PRO A 304 21.49 -4.17 27.38
CA PRO A 304 21.97 -2.84 27.79
C PRO A 304 22.94 -2.21 26.77
N LEU A 305 23.58 -3.02 25.92
CA LEU A 305 24.46 -2.50 24.87
C LEU A 305 23.70 -2.11 23.59
N LEU A 306 22.40 -2.42 23.48
CA LEU A 306 21.60 -2.10 22.30
C LEU A 306 21.54 -0.59 22.01
N PRO A 307 21.26 0.30 22.99
CA PRO A 307 21.24 1.74 22.74
C PRO A 307 22.60 2.24 22.21
N LEU A 308 23.70 1.86 22.86
CA LEU A 308 25.05 2.25 22.42
C LEU A 308 25.38 1.72 21.01
N GLN A 309 25.02 0.46 20.73
CA GLN A 309 25.21 -0.17 19.42
C GLN A 309 24.35 0.47 18.33
N ARG A 310 23.16 0.98 18.66
CA ARG A 310 22.27 1.71 17.75
C ARG A 310 22.85 3.08 17.40
N VAL A 311 23.35 3.80 18.40
CA VAL A 311 23.95 5.13 18.24
C VAL A 311 25.20 5.09 17.38
N TYR A 312 26.16 4.21 17.68
CA TYR A 312 27.38 4.11 16.88
C TYR A 312 27.18 3.36 15.55
N GLY A 313 26.08 2.62 15.42
CA GLY A 313 25.77 1.80 14.26
C GLY A 313 24.92 2.45 13.17
N GLN A 314 24.70 3.77 13.20
CA GLN A 314 23.87 4.48 12.22
C GLN A 314 24.36 4.32 10.77
N THR A 315 25.64 4.61 10.54
CA THR A 315 26.26 4.62 9.21
C THR A 315 27.60 3.88 9.23
N PRO A 316 27.59 2.55 9.48
CA PRO A 316 28.79 1.79 9.76
C PRO A 316 29.81 1.86 8.61
N PHE A 317 31.09 1.86 8.97
CA PHE A 317 32.19 1.80 8.00
C PHE A 317 32.30 0.42 7.37
N VAL A 318 32.10 -0.63 8.17
CA VAL A 318 32.16 -2.03 7.75
C VAL A 318 30.80 -2.70 7.96
N ARG A 319 30.23 -3.22 6.86
CA ARG A 319 28.96 -3.94 6.86
C ARG A 319 29.22 -5.44 6.88
N VAL A 320 28.53 -6.15 7.77
CA VAL A 320 28.57 -7.61 7.85
C VAL A 320 27.14 -8.11 8.00
N PRO A 321 26.66 -9.00 7.11
CA PRO A 321 25.30 -9.53 7.20
C PRO A 321 25.09 -10.33 8.48
N ASN A 322 23.87 -10.28 9.01
CA ASN A 322 23.47 -11.13 10.12
C ASN A 322 23.49 -12.61 9.70
N SER A 323 24.12 -13.46 10.51
CA SER A 323 24.15 -14.92 10.30
C SER A 323 23.53 -15.71 11.46
N HIS A 324 22.75 -15.06 12.33
CA HIS A 324 21.97 -15.72 13.38
C HIS A 324 20.56 -16.11 12.93
N CYS A 325 19.85 -15.22 12.23
CA CYS A 325 18.43 -15.42 11.90
C CYS A 325 18.28 -15.74 10.40
N ARG A 326 17.97 -16.99 10.06
CA ARG A 326 17.59 -17.41 8.70
C ARG A 326 16.48 -18.48 8.80
N PRO A 327 15.26 -18.24 8.27
CA PRO A 327 14.77 -16.96 7.71
C PRO A 327 14.53 -15.87 8.79
N CYS A 328 14.26 -14.64 8.36
CA CYS A 328 13.82 -13.56 9.25
C CYS A 328 12.45 -13.91 9.84
N VAL A 329 12.22 -13.55 11.12
CA VAL A 329 10.96 -13.82 11.83
C VAL A 329 10.26 -12.56 12.32
N ALA A 330 10.65 -11.40 11.77
CA ALA A 330 10.09 -10.07 12.07
C ALA A 330 9.90 -9.83 13.58
N CYS A 331 10.93 -10.12 14.38
CA CYS A 331 10.83 -10.12 15.85
C CYS A 331 10.82 -8.72 16.48
N THR A 332 11.18 -7.68 15.72
CA THR A 332 11.14 -6.28 16.15
C THR A 332 10.98 -5.39 14.93
N THR A 333 10.32 -4.25 15.12
CA THR A 333 10.29 -3.12 14.18
C THR A 333 11.70 -2.55 14.03
N ASN A 334 12.02 -2.04 12.83
CA ASN A 334 13.28 -1.35 12.49
C ASN A 334 14.53 -2.12 12.95
N CYS A 335 14.64 -3.40 12.60
CA CYS A 335 15.72 -4.27 13.08
C CYS A 335 17.08 -3.94 12.42
N TYR A 336 18.10 -3.59 13.23
CA TYR A 336 19.48 -3.38 12.74
C TYR A 336 20.02 -4.59 11.96
N ASP A 337 19.74 -5.81 12.43
CA ASP A 337 20.21 -7.03 11.76
C ASP A 337 19.53 -7.29 10.41
N PHE A 338 18.41 -6.61 10.13
CA PHE A 338 17.68 -6.68 8.87
C PHE A 338 18.11 -5.58 7.91
N ALA A 339 18.12 -4.32 8.35
CA ALA A 339 18.46 -3.14 7.54
C ALA A 339 19.43 -2.21 8.30
N PRO A 340 20.73 -2.52 8.36
CA PRO A 340 21.67 -1.88 9.31
C PRO A 340 21.90 -0.38 9.10
N ILE A 341 21.65 0.16 7.90
CA ILE A 341 21.77 1.61 7.63
C ILE A 341 20.43 2.31 7.90
N GLY A 342 19.33 1.79 7.32
CA GLY A 342 18.01 2.43 7.43
C GLY A 342 17.36 2.28 8.80
N ALA A 343 17.71 1.25 9.59
CA ALA A 343 17.00 0.93 10.83
C ALA A 343 17.05 2.02 11.90
N TYR A 344 18.18 2.72 12.07
CA TYR A 344 18.25 3.82 13.05
C TYR A 344 17.67 5.12 12.49
N GLN A 345 17.72 5.33 11.18
CA GLN A 345 17.07 6.47 10.53
C GLN A 345 15.56 6.35 10.63
N ALA A 346 14.99 5.17 10.35
CA ALA A 346 13.59 4.84 10.59
C ALA A 346 13.18 5.09 12.05
N ASP A 347 14.01 4.64 13.00
CA ASP A 347 13.80 4.88 14.43
C ASP A 347 13.75 6.37 14.83
N LEU A 348 14.37 7.28 14.07
CA LEU A 348 14.43 8.72 14.35
C LEU A 348 13.36 9.54 13.60
N HIS A 349 12.83 9.00 12.50
CA HIS A 349 11.79 9.58 11.65
C HIS A 349 10.41 8.95 11.88
N GLU A 350 10.27 8.14 12.94
CA GLU A 350 8.98 7.60 13.36
C GLU A 350 8.13 8.73 13.98
N ASP A 351 6.84 8.76 13.69
CA ASP A 351 5.96 9.82 14.22
C ASP A 351 5.64 9.65 15.70
N ASP A 352 5.69 8.41 16.23
CA ASP A 352 5.39 8.12 17.64
C ASP A 352 6.51 8.61 18.59
N PRO A 353 6.25 9.61 19.47
CA PRO A 353 7.23 10.11 20.43
C PRO A 353 7.70 9.05 21.43
N VAL A 354 6.86 8.05 21.74
CA VAL A 354 7.21 6.93 22.61
C VAL A 354 8.37 6.12 22.02
N TRP A 355 8.48 6.10 20.70
CA TRP A 355 9.56 5.43 19.99
C TRP A 355 10.77 6.34 19.80
N THR A 356 10.60 7.59 19.38
CA THR A 356 11.72 8.49 19.05
C THR A 356 12.39 9.11 20.27
N ALA A 357 11.63 9.56 21.27
CA ALA A 357 12.15 10.35 22.39
C ALA A 357 13.19 9.59 23.24
N PRO A 358 12.99 8.32 23.63
CA PRO A 358 13.99 7.57 24.40
C PRO A 358 15.34 7.43 23.70
N ARG A 359 15.35 7.37 22.36
CA ARG A 359 16.56 7.25 21.55
C ARG A 359 17.35 8.56 21.54
N ARG A 360 16.65 9.69 21.39
CA ARG A 360 17.24 11.04 21.48
C ARG A 360 17.77 11.30 22.89
N LEU A 361 16.98 10.98 23.92
CA LEU A 361 17.35 11.16 25.33
C LEU A 361 18.61 10.36 25.71
N PHE A 362 18.71 9.09 25.28
CA PHE A 362 19.89 8.27 25.52
C PHE A 362 21.17 8.94 25.01
N VAL A 363 21.12 9.50 23.79
CA VAL A 363 22.29 10.15 23.16
C VAL A 363 22.58 11.49 23.79
N ALA A 364 21.54 12.27 24.08
CA ALA A 364 21.64 13.57 24.74
C ALA A 364 22.41 13.46 26.06
N ALA A 365 22.17 12.38 26.82
CA ALA A 365 22.82 12.15 28.11
C ALA A 365 24.23 11.54 28.03
N LEU A 366 24.59 10.90 26.91
CA LEU A 366 25.78 10.05 26.83
C LEU A 366 27.11 10.81 27.03
N PRO A 367 27.37 11.99 26.42
CA PRO A 367 28.61 12.73 26.64
C PRO A 367 28.80 13.16 28.09
N GLY A 368 27.74 13.72 28.70
CA GLY A 368 27.73 14.11 30.11
C GLY A 368 27.99 12.92 31.02
N PHE A 369 27.31 11.80 30.80
CA PHE A 369 27.54 10.59 31.56
C PHE A 369 28.99 10.09 31.46
N VAL A 370 29.57 10.05 30.25
CA VAL A 370 30.96 9.61 30.03
C VAL A 370 31.95 10.54 30.73
N LEU A 371 31.80 11.86 30.54
CA LEU A 371 32.66 12.87 31.17
C LEU A 371 32.58 12.78 32.70
N GLY A 372 31.36 12.83 33.25
CA GLY A 372 31.12 12.73 34.69
C GLY A 372 31.67 11.43 35.27
N PHE A 373 31.43 10.30 34.60
CA PHE A 373 31.95 9.00 35.04
C PHE A 373 33.47 9.00 35.19
N PHE A 374 34.22 9.45 34.18
CA PHE A 374 35.69 9.42 34.24
C PHE A 374 36.28 10.47 35.18
N VAL A 375 35.68 11.66 35.27
CA VAL A 375 36.09 12.69 36.22
C VAL A 375 35.94 12.18 37.66
N LEU A 376 34.78 11.59 37.97
CA LEU A 376 34.50 11.04 39.30
C LEU A 376 35.32 9.79 39.61
N ALA A 377 35.55 8.92 38.63
CA ALA A 377 36.41 7.75 38.79
C ALA A 377 37.86 8.16 39.09
N GLY A 378 38.37 9.22 38.45
CA GLY A 378 39.72 9.75 38.68
C GLY A 378 39.88 10.48 40.01
N ALA A 379 38.79 11.04 40.57
CA ALA A 379 38.80 11.77 41.84
C ALA A 379 38.84 10.89 43.11
N GLY A 380 38.80 9.56 42.96
CA GLY A 380 38.86 8.60 44.07
C GLY A 380 37.49 8.36 44.73
N VAL A 381 36.74 7.37 44.22
CA VAL A 381 35.36 7.07 44.67
C VAL A 381 35.29 6.56 46.12
N GLY A 382 36.39 6.08 46.71
CA GLY A 382 36.42 5.52 48.07
C GLY A 382 36.47 6.54 49.21
N THR A 383 36.68 7.83 48.93
CA THR A 383 36.85 8.88 49.97
C THR A 383 35.68 9.85 50.06
N ARG A 384 34.70 9.78 49.13
CA ARG A 384 33.54 10.68 49.06
C ARG A 384 32.23 9.94 49.33
N PRO A 385 31.23 10.60 49.95
CA PRO A 385 29.88 10.02 50.09
C PRO A 385 29.27 9.68 48.72
N LEU A 386 28.67 8.50 48.59
CA LEU A 386 28.04 8.04 47.35
C LEU A 386 26.94 9.00 46.86
N THR A 387 26.20 9.62 47.78
CA THR A 387 25.16 10.60 47.46
C THR A 387 25.74 11.80 46.70
N THR A 388 26.89 12.32 47.13
CA THR A 388 27.59 13.41 46.47
C THR A 388 28.11 12.97 45.09
N THR A 389 28.72 11.79 45.00
CA THR A 389 29.22 11.25 43.72
C THR A 389 28.11 11.07 42.69
N TYR A 390 26.97 10.49 43.07
CA TYR A 390 25.85 10.30 42.15
C TYR A 390 25.08 11.61 41.87
N GLY A 391 25.05 12.55 42.81
CA GLY A 391 24.54 13.91 42.59
C GLY A 391 25.36 14.67 41.54
N GLU A 392 26.69 14.65 41.66
CA GLU A 392 27.59 15.25 40.66
C GLU A 392 27.44 14.55 39.30
N LEU A 393 27.35 13.21 39.26
CA LEU A 393 27.12 12.48 38.01
C LEU A 393 25.78 12.87 37.35
N ALA A 394 24.73 13.07 38.15
CA ALA A 394 23.43 13.52 37.65
C ALA A 394 23.50 14.95 37.08
N LEU A 395 24.31 15.84 37.65
CA LEU A 395 24.51 17.19 37.10
C LEU A 395 25.20 17.13 35.73
N PHE A 396 26.24 16.31 35.55
CA PHE A 396 26.85 16.11 34.23
C PHE A 396 25.85 15.52 33.22
N PHE A 397 25.07 14.54 33.65
CA PHE A 397 24.03 13.91 32.83
C PHE A 397 22.99 14.93 32.37
N LEU A 398 22.38 15.67 33.30
CA LEU A 398 21.34 16.66 33.02
C LEU A 398 21.87 17.86 32.23
N GLY A 399 23.10 18.30 32.51
CA GLY A 399 23.75 19.37 31.75
C GLY A 399 23.94 19.01 30.27
N SER A 400 24.34 17.77 29.97
CA SER A 400 24.47 17.28 28.59
C SER A 400 23.12 17.17 27.89
N VAL A 401 22.07 16.72 28.61
CA VAL A 401 20.69 16.67 28.08
C VAL A 401 20.17 18.06 27.77
N GLY A 402 20.30 19.00 28.72
CA GLY A 402 19.90 20.39 28.52
C GLY A 402 20.61 21.04 27.34
N LEU A 403 21.92 20.82 27.21
CA LEU A 403 22.71 21.34 26.09
C LEU A 403 22.26 20.73 24.75
N PHE A 404 21.95 19.43 24.70
CA PHE A 404 21.47 18.77 23.48
C PHE A 404 20.18 19.42 22.96
N TYR A 405 19.18 19.58 23.84
CA TYR A 405 17.90 20.16 23.44
C TYR A 405 18.00 21.66 23.18
N ALA A 406 18.83 22.40 23.93
CA ALA A 406 19.10 23.81 23.66
C ALA A 406 19.76 24.00 22.28
N VAL A 407 20.79 23.21 21.95
CA VAL A 407 21.44 23.29 20.63
C VAL A 407 20.51 22.83 19.50
N SER A 408 19.73 21.77 19.73
CA SER A 408 18.76 21.30 18.74
C SER A 408 17.62 22.29 18.49
N ALA A 409 17.29 23.13 19.48
CA ALA A 409 16.31 24.22 19.33
C ALA A 409 16.90 25.47 18.66
N LEU A 410 18.20 25.76 18.88
CA LEU A 410 18.86 26.96 18.38
C LEU A 410 19.49 26.79 17.00
N LEU A 411 19.88 25.57 16.63
CA LEU A 411 20.53 25.27 15.35
C LEU A 411 19.64 24.36 14.50
N PRO A 412 19.55 24.60 13.17
CA PRO A 412 18.75 23.79 12.25
C PRO A 412 19.46 22.46 11.92
N LEU A 413 19.76 21.67 12.94
CA LEU A 413 20.36 20.35 12.78
C LEU A 413 19.26 19.31 12.57
N SER A 414 19.41 18.47 11.56
CA SER A 414 18.55 17.31 11.39
C SER A 414 18.72 16.33 12.57
N PRO A 415 17.68 15.55 12.92
CA PRO A 415 17.73 14.63 14.05
C PRO A 415 18.88 13.63 13.99
N SER A 416 19.22 13.09 12.80
CA SER A 416 20.31 12.11 12.68
C SER A 416 21.68 12.76 12.84
N VAL A 417 21.88 13.97 12.32
CA VAL A 417 23.13 14.72 12.50
C VAL A 417 23.31 15.14 13.96
N ALA A 418 22.27 15.66 14.62
CA ALA A 418 22.33 16.05 16.02
C ALA A 418 22.76 14.87 16.92
N VAL A 419 22.13 13.71 16.71
CA VAL A 419 22.47 12.48 17.43
C VAL A 419 23.87 11.97 17.08
N ALA A 420 24.32 12.06 15.82
CA ALA A 420 25.69 11.69 15.44
C ALA A 420 26.75 12.61 16.06
N VAL A 421 26.49 13.92 16.14
CA VAL A 421 27.40 14.89 16.78
C VAL A 421 27.57 14.58 18.26
N TRP A 422 26.48 14.33 19.00
CA TRP A 422 26.56 13.96 20.42
C TRP A 422 27.19 12.57 20.61
N GLY A 423 26.85 11.61 19.75
CA GLY A 423 27.51 10.29 19.75
C GLY A 423 29.02 10.41 19.56
N ALA A 424 29.46 11.23 18.59
CA ALA A 424 30.87 11.51 18.33
C ALA A 424 31.55 12.21 19.52
N ALA A 425 30.89 13.17 20.16
CA ALA A 425 31.39 13.82 21.36
C ALA A 425 31.60 12.81 22.49
N ALA A 426 30.61 11.95 22.76
CA ALA A 426 30.73 10.89 23.76
C ALA A 426 31.87 9.90 23.44
N LEU A 427 32.03 9.51 22.17
CA LEU A 427 33.08 8.59 21.73
C LEU A 427 34.49 9.19 21.91
N ASN A 428 34.66 10.46 21.53
CA ASN A 428 35.94 11.16 21.69
C ASN A 428 36.29 11.41 23.16
N LEU A 429 35.31 11.81 23.98
CA LEU A 429 35.48 11.91 25.43
C LEU A 429 35.86 10.55 26.03
N PHE A 430 35.20 9.48 25.60
CA PHE A 430 35.53 8.13 26.07
C PHE A 430 36.98 7.76 25.75
N TYR A 431 37.44 7.92 24.50
CA TYR A 431 38.81 7.58 24.12
C TYR A 431 39.87 8.53 24.67
N TRP A 432 39.50 9.78 24.98
CA TRP A 432 40.37 10.70 25.71
C TRP A 432 40.76 10.13 27.08
N PHE A 433 39.79 9.63 27.85
CA PHE A 433 40.01 9.06 29.18
C PHE A 433 40.40 7.58 29.16
N ALA A 434 39.93 6.80 28.18
CA ALA A 434 40.27 5.39 28.04
C ALA A 434 41.65 5.15 27.39
N GLY A 435 42.19 6.12 26.66
CA GLY A 435 43.50 6.02 26.01
C GLY A 435 44.64 5.65 26.96
N PRO A 436 44.79 6.30 28.13
CA PRO A 436 45.75 5.91 29.16
C PRO A 436 45.56 4.46 29.65
N VAL A 437 44.31 4.01 29.82
CA VAL A 437 43.99 2.63 30.25
C VAL A 437 44.37 1.61 29.18
N LEU A 438 44.14 1.93 27.92
CA LEU A 438 44.57 1.10 26.79
C LEU A 438 46.10 1.03 26.69
N ALA A 439 46.80 2.15 26.87
CA ALA A 439 48.25 2.20 26.85
C ALA A 439 48.87 1.38 28.00
N SER A 440 48.32 1.47 29.22
CA SER A 440 48.78 0.66 30.35
C SER A 440 48.47 -0.83 30.16
N SER A 441 47.30 -1.16 29.61
CA SER A 441 46.93 -2.54 29.29
C SER A 441 47.82 -3.13 28.20
N PHE A 442 48.15 -2.35 27.16
CA PHE A 442 49.10 -2.75 26.12
C PHE A 442 50.50 -3.02 26.69
N ALA A 443 51.00 -2.14 27.58
CA ALA A 443 52.27 -2.34 28.25
C ALA A 443 52.26 -3.59 29.15
N THR A 444 51.15 -3.85 29.84
CA THR A 444 51.00 -5.04 30.70
C THR A 444 51.00 -6.35 29.90
N VAL A 445 50.40 -6.36 28.70
CA VAL A 445 50.31 -7.57 27.86
C VAL A 445 51.57 -7.81 27.03
N THR A 446 52.19 -6.75 26.49
CA THR A 446 53.31 -6.87 25.55
C THR A 446 54.68 -6.62 26.17
N GLY A 447 54.74 -6.05 27.37
CA GLY A 447 55.97 -5.56 28.00
C GLY A 447 56.48 -4.23 27.43
N ILE A 448 55.83 -3.66 26.40
CA ILE A 448 56.29 -2.45 25.72
C ILE A 448 55.51 -1.22 26.22
N SER A 449 56.21 -0.28 26.86
CA SER A 449 55.62 0.99 27.29
C SER A 449 55.56 1.98 26.12
N ALA A 450 54.34 2.24 25.63
CA ALA A 450 54.08 3.19 24.55
C ALA A 450 52.94 4.15 24.90
N PRO A 451 53.07 4.99 25.95
CA PRO A 451 52.03 5.91 26.40
C PRO A 451 51.68 6.98 25.34
N TRP A 452 52.60 7.25 24.41
CA TRP A 452 52.39 8.15 23.29
C TRP A 452 51.31 7.66 22.32
N LEU A 453 51.03 6.34 22.24
CA LEU A 453 50.03 5.75 21.33
C LEU A 453 48.60 6.28 21.57
N ARG A 454 48.31 6.81 22.76
CA ARG A 454 47.00 7.42 23.05
C ARG A 454 46.67 8.59 22.13
N TRP A 455 47.68 9.37 21.74
CA TRP A 455 47.49 10.55 20.89
C TRP A 455 47.10 10.21 19.45
N PRO A 456 47.83 9.34 18.71
CA PRO A 456 47.42 8.94 17.36
C PRO A 456 46.10 8.16 17.37
N VAL A 457 45.80 7.38 18.41
CA VAL A 457 44.50 6.70 18.53
C VAL A 457 43.36 7.72 18.68
N SER A 458 43.48 8.69 19.60
CA SER A 458 42.47 9.73 19.77
C SER A 458 42.33 10.62 18.52
N ALA A 459 43.44 10.95 17.86
CA ALA A 459 43.41 11.68 16.59
C ALA A 459 42.69 10.89 15.49
N LEU A 460 42.94 9.59 15.38
CA LEU A 460 42.25 8.71 14.44
C LEU A 460 40.75 8.63 14.75
N VAL A 461 40.36 8.48 16.01
CA VAL A 461 38.94 8.46 16.42
C VAL A 461 38.27 9.78 16.07
N LEU A 462 38.94 10.92 16.28
CA LEU A 462 38.41 12.23 15.93
C LEU A 462 38.19 12.37 14.42
N VAL A 463 39.19 12.02 13.61
CA VAL A 463 39.09 12.06 12.13
C VAL A 463 37.97 11.16 11.63
N LEU A 464 37.87 9.93 12.15
CA LEU A 464 36.81 9.01 11.77
C LEU A 464 35.44 9.50 12.25
N SER A 465 35.35 10.16 13.40
CA SER A 465 34.10 10.72 13.91
C SER A 465 33.59 11.87 13.05
N VAL A 466 34.48 12.75 12.58
CA VAL A 466 34.13 13.81 11.62
C VAL A 466 33.65 13.21 10.30
N LEU A 467 34.37 12.21 9.78
CA LEU A 467 33.95 11.49 8.57
C LEU A 467 32.61 10.78 8.77
N TRP A 468 32.38 10.22 9.96
CA TRP A 468 31.13 9.56 10.32
C TRP A 468 29.94 10.53 10.35
N ILE A 469 30.10 11.72 10.94
CA ILE A 469 29.07 12.77 10.91
C ILE A 469 28.75 13.16 9.47
N ALA A 470 29.77 13.37 8.63
CA ALA A 470 29.58 13.69 7.21
C ALA A 470 28.86 12.56 6.45
N ARG A 471 29.23 11.30 6.71
CA ARG A 471 28.54 10.12 6.16
C ARG A 471 27.08 10.05 6.62
N THR A 472 26.80 10.36 7.89
CA THR A 472 25.44 10.38 8.44
C THR A 472 24.60 11.46 7.78
N ALA A 473 25.11 12.68 7.58
CA ALA A 473 24.40 13.72 6.86
C ALA A 473 24.07 13.31 5.41
N VAL A 474 25.05 12.72 4.69
CA VAL A 474 24.83 12.19 3.32
C VAL A 474 23.77 11.09 3.33
N LYS A 475 23.85 10.14 4.27
CA LYS A 475 22.92 9.02 4.34
C LYS A 475 21.54 9.41 4.80
N GLU A 476 21.41 10.39 5.68
CA GLU A 476 20.12 10.94 6.08
C GLU A 476 19.45 11.60 4.89
N ARG A 477 20.15 12.47 4.17
CA ARG A 477 19.63 13.06 2.94
C ARG A 477 19.19 12.00 1.93
N GLN A 478 20.01 10.96 1.69
CA GLN A 478 19.64 9.85 0.80
C GLN A 478 18.46 9.02 1.31
N TYR A 479 18.29 8.93 2.64
CA TYR A 479 17.18 8.20 3.26
C TYR A 479 15.89 9.00 3.14
N THR A 480 15.93 10.29 3.48
CA THR A 480 14.84 11.25 3.30
C THR A 480 14.45 11.33 1.82
N GLU A 481 15.40 11.51 0.89
CA GLU A 481 15.15 11.47 -0.56
C GLU A 481 14.48 10.19 -1.03
N ARG A 482 14.71 9.06 -0.36
CA ARG A 482 14.19 7.76 -0.78
C ARG A 482 12.85 7.39 -0.15
N PHE A 483 12.71 7.66 1.15
CA PHE A 483 11.63 7.15 2.00
C PHE A 483 10.76 8.25 2.60
N HIS A 484 11.24 9.50 2.62
CA HIS A 484 10.50 10.67 3.12
C HIS A 484 10.70 11.91 2.22
N PRO A 485 10.45 11.82 0.89
CA PRO A 485 10.72 12.92 -0.04
C PRO A 485 9.95 14.20 0.29
N GLU A 486 8.84 14.11 1.03
CA GLU A 486 8.03 15.20 1.56
C GLU A 486 8.79 16.10 2.57
N LEU A 487 9.83 15.58 3.24
CA LEU A 487 10.63 16.34 4.22
C LEU A 487 11.81 17.10 3.58
N LEU A 488 12.02 16.97 2.27
CA LEU A 488 13.07 17.73 1.59
C LEU A 488 12.61 19.17 1.37
N PRO A 489 13.46 20.17 1.67
CA PRO A 489 13.19 21.53 1.22
C PRO A 489 13.14 21.50 -0.30
N VAL A 490 11.98 21.83 -0.86
CA VAL A 490 11.79 22.06 -2.28
C VAL A 490 12.72 23.22 -2.64
N VAL A 491 13.87 22.91 -3.23
CA VAL A 491 14.71 23.93 -3.85
C VAL A 491 13.86 24.51 -4.97
N PRO A 492 13.47 25.79 -4.91
CA PRO A 492 12.72 26.37 -5.99
C PRO A 492 13.65 26.42 -7.19
N VAL A 493 13.46 25.49 -8.12
CA VAL A 493 13.98 25.68 -9.47
C VAL A 493 13.32 26.94 -9.96
N SER A 494 14.12 28.00 -10.11
CA SER A 494 13.67 29.33 -10.50
C SER A 494 12.78 29.22 -11.74
N ARG A 495 11.46 29.32 -11.54
CA ARG A 495 10.55 29.69 -12.61
C ARG A 495 10.94 31.11 -13.02
N PRO A 496 11.12 31.41 -14.32
CA PRO A 496 11.19 32.80 -14.74
C PRO A 496 9.91 33.50 -14.28
N ALA A 497 10.08 34.64 -13.61
CA ALA A 497 8.98 35.49 -13.19
C ALA A 497 8.18 35.91 -14.42
N SER A 498 6.95 35.42 -14.57
CA SER A 498 5.96 36.06 -15.41
C SER A 498 4.56 35.85 -14.82
N ALA A 499 3.83 36.96 -14.77
CA ALA A 499 2.45 37.14 -14.32
C ALA A 499 2.26 37.10 -12.80
N THR A 500 2.38 38.29 -12.20
CA THR A 500 1.62 38.70 -11.03
C THR A 500 0.14 38.45 -11.33
N GLU A 501 -0.42 37.36 -10.83
CA GLU A 501 -1.87 37.20 -10.73
C GLU A 501 -2.36 38.26 -9.74
N ALA A 502 -3.33 39.06 -10.20
CA ALA A 502 -4.00 40.04 -9.37
C ALA A 502 -4.69 39.31 -8.20
N ALA A 503 -4.47 39.81 -6.99
CA ALA A 503 -5.14 39.32 -5.79
C ALA A 503 -6.67 39.38 -5.99
N PRO A 504 -7.41 38.27 -5.79
CA PRO A 504 -8.85 38.34 -5.69
C PRO A 504 -9.25 39.12 -4.43
N GLU A 505 -10.33 39.89 -4.55
CA GLU A 505 -10.92 40.67 -3.47
C GLU A 505 -11.21 39.80 -2.24
N ALA A 506 -11.05 40.38 -1.04
CA ALA A 506 -11.19 39.74 0.26
C ALA A 506 -12.55 39.03 0.43
N GLY A 507 -12.59 37.74 0.10
CA GLY A 507 -13.69 36.83 0.40
C GLY A 507 -13.64 36.33 1.84
N GLU A 508 -14.81 36.02 2.40
CA GLU A 508 -14.97 35.47 3.75
C GLU A 508 -14.07 34.25 3.97
N ALA A 509 -13.31 34.24 5.06
CA ALA A 509 -12.29 33.21 5.32
C ALA A 509 -12.92 31.85 5.69
N ALA A 510 -12.40 30.77 5.11
CA ALA A 510 -12.63 29.41 5.58
C ALA A 510 -11.39 28.88 6.30
N GLU A 511 -11.57 28.17 7.40
CA GLU A 511 -10.48 27.60 8.21
C GLU A 511 -10.61 26.07 8.24
N VAL A 512 -9.53 25.35 7.91
CA VAL A 512 -9.50 23.89 7.96
C VAL A 512 -8.54 23.44 9.05
N ARG A 513 -9.05 22.71 10.05
CA ARG A 513 -8.25 22.06 11.09
C ARG A 513 -8.12 20.58 10.80
N ILE A 514 -6.89 20.09 10.75
CA ILE A 514 -6.61 18.68 10.49
C ILE A 514 -6.20 18.03 11.80
N ALA A 515 -6.93 17.00 12.21
CA ALA A 515 -6.70 16.28 13.45
C ALA A 515 -5.25 15.73 13.49
N GLY A 516 -4.50 16.10 14.52
CA GLY A 516 -3.07 15.75 14.64
C GLY A 516 -2.09 16.81 14.15
N THR A 517 -2.57 17.95 13.63
CA THR A 517 -1.74 19.12 13.29
C THR A 517 -1.97 20.27 14.27
N ASP A 518 -0.91 21.01 14.62
CA ASP A 518 -0.97 22.09 15.63
C ASP A 518 -1.50 23.43 15.07
N ALA A 519 -1.61 23.58 13.74
CA ALA A 519 -1.99 24.84 13.10
C ALA A 519 -3.16 24.67 12.12
N PRO A 520 -4.17 25.55 12.16
CA PRO A 520 -5.21 25.59 11.14
C PRO A 520 -4.63 26.03 9.80
N VAL A 521 -5.21 25.52 8.72
CA VAL A 521 -4.87 25.86 7.35
C VAL A 521 -5.93 26.83 6.84
N GLU A 522 -5.50 27.99 6.36
CA GLU A 522 -6.41 28.91 5.68
C GLU A 522 -6.86 28.29 4.35
N GLY A 523 -8.17 28.20 4.19
CA GLY A 523 -8.83 27.72 3.00
C GLY A 523 -9.57 28.85 2.31
N GLU A 524 -9.58 28.81 0.99
CA GLU A 524 -10.36 29.73 0.18
C GLU A 524 -11.75 29.13 -0.03
N VAL A 525 -12.82 29.90 0.24
CA VAL A 525 -14.20 29.45 0.03
C VAL A 525 -14.38 28.98 -1.43
N GLY A 526 -15.00 27.81 -1.60
CA GLY A 526 -15.16 27.18 -2.91
C GLY A 526 -14.01 26.28 -3.35
N THR A 527 -12.85 26.27 -2.67
CA THR A 527 -11.80 25.27 -2.93
C THR A 527 -12.17 23.90 -2.37
N SER A 528 -11.62 22.83 -2.96
CA SER A 528 -11.84 21.49 -2.44
C SER A 528 -11.07 21.27 -1.14
N LEU A 529 -11.66 20.50 -0.23
CA LEU A 529 -11.00 20.11 1.01
C LEU A 529 -9.69 19.35 0.72
N LEU A 530 -9.66 18.54 -0.35
CA LEU A 530 -8.44 17.87 -0.83
C LEU A 530 -7.33 18.86 -1.17
N GLU A 531 -7.62 19.93 -1.93
CA GLU A 531 -6.62 20.93 -2.29
C GLU A 531 -6.08 21.67 -1.08
N THR A 532 -6.93 22.00 -0.10
CA THR A 532 -6.48 22.63 1.14
C THR A 532 -5.55 21.70 1.93
N ILE A 533 -5.90 20.41 2.02
CA ILE A 533 -5.08 19.39 2.69
C ILE A 533 -3.75 19.18 1.94
N GLU A 534 -3.76 19.13 0.60
CA GLU A 534 -2.57 19.03 -0.24
C GLU A 534 -1.67 20.27 -0.14
N ARG A 535 -2.25 21.48 -0.14
CA ARG A 535 -1.52 22.75 0.08
C ARG A 535 -0.86 22.79 1.46
N ALA A 536 -1.49 22.17 2.45
CA ALA A 536 -0.93 22.00 3.80
C ALA A 536 0.16 20.92 3.90
N GLY A 537 0.49 20.25 2.79
CA GLY A 537 1.50 19.20 2.74
C GLY A 537 1.11 17.94 3.53
N GLN A 538 -0.17 17.74 3.81
CA GLN A 538 -0.65 16.59 4.56
C GLN A 538 -0.77 15.35 3.66
N PRO A 539 -0.53 14.14 4.20
CA PRO A 539 -0.57 12.91 3.43
C PRO A 539 -2.02 12.49 3.17
N ILE A 540 -2.55 12.93 2.02
CA ILE A 540 -3.84 12.49 1.49
C ILE A 540 -3.64 12.01 0.06
N GLU A 541 -4.26 10.88 -0.29
CA GLU A 541 -4.08 10.28 -1.60
C GLU A 541 -5.15 10.78 -2.57
N ALA A 542 -4.74 11.64 -3.51
CA ALA A 542 -5.63 12.05 -4.58
C ALA A 542 -5.88 10.89 -5.57
N GLY A 543 -7.15 10.51 -5.71
CA GLY A 543 -7.60 9.59 -6.74
C GLY A 543 -8.09 10.31 -7.99
N CYS A 544 -9.31 9.99 -8.43
CA CYS A 544 -9.94 10.61 -9.61
C CYS A 544 -10.31 12.10 -9.44
N ARG A 545 -10.29 12.62 -8.21
CA ARG A 545 -10.76 13.97 -7.86
C ARG A 545 -12.21 14.28 -8.29
N MET A 546 -13.09 13.27 -8.21
CA MET A 546 -14.53 13.35 -8.52
C MET A 546 -15.42 12.77 -7.41
N GLY A 547 -14.83 12.23 -6.35
CA GLY A 547 -15.57 11.56 -5.26
C GLY A 547 -16.08 10.17 -5.62
N VAL A 548 -15.85 9.68 -6.84
CA VAL A 548 -16.38 8.38 -7.32
C VAL A 548 -15.42 7.21 -7.16
N CYS A 549 -14.13 7.49 -6.97
CA CYS A 549 -13.11 6.44 -6.87
C CYS A 549 -12.97 5.84 -5.48
N GLY A 550 -13.06 6.69 -4.44
CA GLY A 550 -12.86 6.32 -3.04
C GLY A 550 -11.44 6.45 -2.49
N ALA A 551 -10.55 7.22 -3.13
CA ALA A 551 -9.14 7.30 -2.72
C ALA A 551 -8.85 8.28 -1.56
N ASP A 552 -9.70 9.30 -1.41
CA ASP A 552 -9.50 10.44 -0.50
C ASP A 552 -10.65 10.66 0.51
N PRO A 553 -11.15 9.61 1.20
CA PRO A 553 -12.13 9.80 2.25
C PRO A 553 -11.52 10.49 3.49
N VAL A 554 -12.24 11.43 4.06
CA VAL A 554 -11.87 12.17 5.27
C VAL A 554 -13.05 12.24 6.22
N ALA A 555 -12.83 11.96 7.50
CA ALA A 555 -13.87 12.08 8.52
C ALA A 555 -14.03 13.54 8.92
N VAL A 556 -15.25 14.06 8.87
CA VAL A 556 -15.60 15.38 9.41
C VAL A 556 -15.90 15.22 10.89
N LEU A 557 -15.08 15.84 11.73
CA LEU A 557 -15.23 15.80 13.19
C LEU A 557 -16.14 16.93 13.66
N GLU A 558 -15.97 18.13 13.12
CA GLU A 558 -16.76 19.33 13.44
C GLU A 558 -16.92 20.22 12.20
N GLY A 559 -17.99 21.02 12.15
CA GLY A 559 -18.16 22.02 11.08
C GLY A 559 -18.64 21.46 9.74
N ALA A 560 -19.43 20.37 9.72
CA ALA A 560 -19.96 19.80 8.49
C ALA A 560 -20.80 20.79 7.65
N SER A 561 -21.46 21.77 8.29
CA SER A 561 -22.17 22.86 7.63
C SER A 561 -21.25 23.86 6.92
N CYS A 562 -19.95 23.83 7.21
CA CYS A 562 -18.92 24.60 6.52
C CYS A 562 -18.37 23.86 5.29
N LEU A 563 -19.02 22.77 4.86
CA LEU A 563 -18.75 22.08 3.62
C LEU A 563 -19.98 22.09 2.71
N SER A 564 -19.78 22.01 1.40
CA SER A 564 -20.88 21.78 0.44
C SER A 564 -21.64 20.50 0.76
N GLU A 565 -22.94 20.47 0.48
CA GLU A 565 -23.76 19.25 0.59
C GLU A 565 -23.15 18.10 -0.22
N PRO A 566 -23.16 16.86 0.30
CA PRO A 566 -22.64 15.71 -0.43
C PRO A 566 -23.52 15.35 -1.62
N GLU A 567 -22.88 15.04 -2.75
CA GLU A 567 -23.57 14.58 -3.95
C GLU A 567 -23.92 13.07 -3.84
N GLU A 568 -24.90 12.61 -4.60
CA GLU A 568 -25.35 11.20 -4.56
C GLU A 568 -24.22 10.20 -4.91
N GLU A 569 -23.36 10.59 -5.85
CA GLU A 569 -22.21 9.79 -6.30
C GLU A 569 -21.11 9.68 -5.23
N GLU A 570 -20.88 10.77 -4.49
CA GLU A 570 -20.01 10.80 -3.30
C GLU A 570 -20.57 9.86 -2.23
N LEU A 571 -21.86 10.00 -1.91
CA LEU A 571 -22.53 9.14 -0.92
C LEU A 571 -22.53 7.67 -1.32
N SER A 572 -22.76 7.37 -2.60
CA SER A 572 -22.69 6.00 -3.13
C SER A 572 -21.28 5.42 -2.93
N THR A 573 -20.24 6.21 -3.19
CA THR A 573 -18.84 5.78 -3.00
C THR A 573 -18.51 5.54 -1.54
N LEU A 574 -18.87 6.46 -0.63
CA LEU A 574 -18.64 6.31 0.80
C LEU A 574 -19.38 5.10 1.38
N ARG A 575 -20.63 4.87 0.95
CA ARG A 575 -21.42 3.68 1.30
C ARG A 575 -20.73 2.40 0.83
N ARG A 576 -20.20 2.37 -0.39
CA ARG A 576 -19.45 1.23 -0.95
C ARG A 576 -18.16 0.94 -0.17
N LEU A 577 -17.47 1.98 0.30
CA LEU A 577 -16.29 1.82 1.15
C LEU A 577 -16.62 1.39 2.59
N GLY A 578 -17.90 1.41 2.98
CA GLY A 578 -18.31 1.05 4.33
C GLY A 578 -17.81 2.05 5.38
N LEU A 579 -17.77 3.33 5.04
CA LEU A 579 -17.29 4.40 5.94
C LEU A 579 -18.46 5.07 6.67
N ALA A 580 -18.16 5.65 7.84
CA ALA A 580 -19.15 6.30 8.70
C ALA A 580 -19.82 7.50 8.00
N LYS A 581 -21.08 7.79 8.38
CA LYS A 581 -21.90 8.89 7.82
C LYS A 581 -21.28 10.29 7.93
N ASN A 582 -20.35 10.50 8.85
CA ASN A 582 -19.61 11.76 8.98
C ASN A 582 -18.40 11.85 8.03
N THR A 583 -18.20 10.86 7.16
CA THR A 583 -17.10 10.86 6.18
C THR A 583 -17.52 11.62 4.92
N ARG A 584 -16.55 12.30 4.31
CA ARG A 584 -16.68 13.00 3.04
C ARG A 584 -15.54 12.59 2.11
N MET A 585 -15.74 12.70 0.81
CA MET A 585 -14.66 12.62 -0.17
C MET A 585 -14.01 14.00 -0.28
N ALA A 586 -12.74 14.13 0.11
CA ALA A 586 -12.07 15.43 0.20
C ALA A 586 -12.07 16.20 -1.13
N CYS A 587 -11.98 15.51 -2.26
CA CYS A 587 -12.02 16.12 -3.59
C CYS A 587 -13.39 16.64 -4.00
N SER A 588 -14.46 16.24 -3.32
CA SER A 588 -15.84 16.65 -3.60
C SER A 588 -16.37 17.63 -2.56
N ALA A 589 -15.93 17.52 -1.30
CA ALA A 589 -16.24 18.50 -0.27
C ALA A 589 -15.62 19.86 -0.59
N ARG A 590 -16.42 20.92 -0.66
CA ARG A 590 -15.98 22.30 -0.93
C ARG A 590 -16.11 23.13 0.33
N LEU A 591 -15.13 23.99 0.61
CA LEU A 591 -15.16 24.89 1.76
C LEU A 591 -16.26 25.95 1.60
N GLN A 592 -17.03 26.14 2.66
CA GLN A 592 -17.96 27.27 2.86
C GLN A 592 -17.40 28.15 3.98
N PRO A 593 -17.89 29.40 4.15
CA PRO A 593 -17.45 30.27 5.23
C PRO A 593 -17.54 29.59 6.61
N GLY A 594 -16.51 29.76 7.44
CA GLY A 594 -16.41 29.17 8.78
C GLY A 594 -15.27 28.17 8.95
N ALA A 595 -15.28 27.43 10.07
CA ALA A 595 -14.22 26.50 10.44
C ALA A 595 -14.70 25.05 10.39
N VAL A 596 -13.93 24.18 9.74
CA VAL A 596 -14.17 22.73 9.66
C VAL A 596 -13.00 21.97 10.26
N THR A 597 -13.28 20.95 11.08
CA THR A 597 -12.26 20.06 11.65
C THR A 597 -12.42 18.68 11.03
N VAL A 598 -11.34 18.15 10.46
CA VAL A 598 -11.34 16.86 9.73
C VAL A 598 -10.22 15.94 10.19
N SER A 599 -10.45 14.64 10.06
CA SER A 599 -9.44 13.58 10.23
C SER A 599 -9.16 12.93 8.88
N LEU A 600 -7.88 12.75 8.56
CA LEU A 600 -7.46 12.02 7.35
C LEU A 600 -7.66 10.49 7.48
N THR A 601 -8.00 10.03 8.68
CA THR A 601 -8.33 8.62 8.93
C THR A 601 -9.84 8.53 9.17
N PRO A 602 -10.63 8.12 8.15
CA PRO A 602 -12.06 7.92 8.32
C PRO A 602 -12.35 6.66 9.15
N GLU A 603 -13.45 6.69 9.89
CA GLU A 603 -13.90 5.54 10.68
C GLU A 603 -14.79 4.62 9.83
N PRO A 604 -14.76 3.29 10.08
CA PRO A 604 -15.70 2.37 9.47
C PRO A 604 -17.14 2.69 9.93
N GLY A 605 -18.09 2.55 9.02
CA GLY A 605 -19.52 2.75 9.29
C GLY A 605 -20.13 1.64 10.12
N GLY A 606 -21.26 1.93 10.74
CA GLY A 606 -22.06 0.96 11.49
C GLY A 606 -22.83 0.00 10.56
N PRO A 607 -23.46 -1.06 11.13
CA PRO A 607 -24.22 -2.07 10.37
C PRO A 607 -25.37 -1.49 9.53
N ASP A 608 -25.93 -0.35 9.93
CA ASP A 608 -27.08 0.32 9.30
C ASP A 608 -26.68 1.46 8.34
N ASP A 609 -25.38 1.64 8.06
CA ASP A 609 -24.89 2.72 7.18
C ASP A 609 -24.87 2.33 5.69
N GLY A 610 -25.15 1.06 5.36
CA GLY A 610 -25.36 0.56 4.00
C GLY A 610 -26.84 0.32 3.70
N GLU A 611 -27.30 0.72 2.51
CA GLU A 611 -28.64 0.37 2.04
C GLU A 611 -28.68 -1.12 1.70
N ALA A 612 -29.25 -1.93 2.60
CA ALA A 612 -29.41 -3.35 2.39
C ALA A 612 -30.59 -3.61 1.43
N PRO A 613 -30.46 -4.51 0.45
CA PRO A 613 -31.60 -5.07 -0.27
C PRO A 613 -32.64 -5.57 0.74
N ARG A 614 -33.86 -4.99 0.72
CA ARG A 614 -34.89 -5.24 1.74
C ARG A 614 -35.49 -6.65 1.66
N GLU A 615 -35.36 -7.30 0.50
CA GLU A 615 -35.85 -8.65 0.22
C GLU A 615 -34.81 -9.42 -0.61
N PHE A 616 -34.60 -10.69 -0.29
CA PHE A 616 -33.72 -11.60 -1.05
C PHE A 616 -34.31 -13.02 -1.07
N ASP A 617 -34.07 -13.75 -2.16
CA ASP A 617 -34.45 -15.15 -2.30
C ASP A 617 -33.48 -16.03 -1.50
N ARG A 618 -33.91 -16.46 -0.31
CA ARG A 618 -33.19 -17.35 0.61
C ARG A 618 -32.80 -18.70 -0.01
N SER A 619 -33.38 -19.07 -1.15
CA SER A 619 -32.94 -20.27 -1.85
C SER A 619 -31.57 -20.11 -2.50
N ILE A 620 -31.09 -18.88 -2.73
CA ILE A 620 -29.77 -18.60 -3.30
C ILE A 620 -28.70 -18.74 -2.22
N VAL A 621 -27.93 -19.82 -2.27
CA VAL A 621 -26.95 -20.15 -1.23
C VAL A 621 -25.51 -19.80 -1.62
N SER A 622 -25.24 -19.60 -2.91
CA SER A 622 -23.89 -19.31 -3.42
C SER A 622 -23.90 -18.41 -4.66
N VAL A 623 -23.07 -17.36 -4.61
CA VAL A 623 -22.81 -16.45 -5.72
C VAL A 623 -21.32 -16.48 -6.06
N VAL A 624 -21.01 -16.71 -7.34
CA VAL A 624 -19.64 -16.59 -7.86
C VAL A 624 -19.53 -15.32 -8.68
N VAL A 625 -18.52 -14.51 -8.42
CA VAL A 625 -18.19 -13.28 -9.13
C VAL A 625 -16.85 -13.45 -9.83
N LEU A 626 -16.84 -13.29 -11.16
CA LEU A 626 -15.64 -13.40 -11.98
C LEU A 626 -15.09 -12.02 -12.28
N GLY A 627 -14.12 -11.58 -11.49
CA GLY A 627 -13.44 -10.30 -11.61
C GLY A 627 -13.35 -9.59 -10.27
N ASN A 628 -12.14 -9.15 -9.91
CA ASN A 628 -11.85 -8.39 -8.68
C ASN A 628 -11.74 -6.87 -8.93
N GLY A 629 -12.37 -6.38 -10.00
CA GLY A 629 -12.46 -4.95 -10.30
C GLY A 629 -13.59 -4.27 -9.53
N ILE A 630 -13.81 -2.99 -9.82
CA ILE A 630 -14.88 -2.20 -9.19
C ILE A 630 -16.24 -2.87 -9.27
N ALA A 631 -16.66 -3.32 -10.46
CA ALA A 631 -17.96 -3.97 -10.65
C ALA A 631 -18.11 -5.25 -9.81
N GLY A 632 -17.06 -6.08 -9.77
CA GLY A 632 -17.10 -7.37 -9.08
C GLY A 632 -17.07 -7.22 -7.55
N VAL A 633 -16.24 -6.32 -7.03
CA VAL A 633 -16.20 -6.06 -5.58
C VAL A 633 -17.46 -5.36 -5.10
N THR A 634 -18.01 -4.41 -5.87
CA THR A 634 -19.33 -3.84 -5.58
C THR A 634 -20.40 -4.92 -5.57
N ALA A 635 -20.40 -5.84 -6.55
CA ALA A 635 -21.38 -6.92 -6.58
C ALA A 635 -21.27 -7.82 -5.33
N ALA A 636 -20.05 -8.19 -4.92
CA ALA A 636 -19.81 -9.01 -3.73
C ALA A 636 -20.26 -8.31 -2.44
N ASP A 637 -19.99 -7.01 -2.30
CA ASP A 637 -20.43 -6.17 -1.19
C ASP A 637 -21.96 -6.14 -1.07
N PHE A 638 -22.66 -5.83 -2.17
CA PHE A 638 -24.13 -5.81 -2.19
C PHE A 638 -24.76 -7.18 -1.95
N VAL A 639 -24.15 -8.26 -2.46
CA VAL A 639 -24.59 -9.63 -2.15
C VAL A 639 -24.47 -9.91 -0.64
N ARG A 640 -23.37 -9.52 0.01
CA ARG A 640 -23.18 -9.73 1.45
C ARG A 640 -24.19 -8.92 2.28
N ARG A 641 -24.43 -7.66 1.93
CA ARG A 641 -25.42 -6.80 2.61
C ARG A 641 -26.84 -7.34 2.49
N GLY A 642 -27.21 -7.82 1.29
CA GLY A 642 -28.54 -8.36 1.03
C GLY A 642 -28.75 -9.75 1.60
N HIS A 643 -27.75 -10.63 1.52
CA HIS A 643 -27.83 -12.01 1.99
C HIS A 643 -26.65 -12.36 2.93
N PRO A 644 -26.79 -12.13 4.25
CA PRO A 644 -25.71 -12.29 5.24
C PRO A 644 -25.09 -13.68 5.33
N GLU A 645 -25.79 -14.73 4.87
CA GLU A 645 -25.35 -16.13 4.93
C GLU A 645 -24.92 -16.72 3.58
N CYS A 646 -24.99 -15.93 2.50
CA CYS A 646 -24.62 -16.40 1.18
C CYS A 646 -23.12 -16.70 1.12
N GLU A 647 -22.75 -17.78 0.43
CA GLU A 647 -21.34 -18.08 0.12
C GLU A 647 -20.93 -17.30 -1.13
N ILE A 648 -19.93 -16.43 -0.97
CA ILE A 648 -19.51 -15.51 -2.02
C ILE A 648 -18.06 -15.84 -2.40
N HIS A 649 -17.84 -16.14 -3.68
CA HIS A 649 -16.50 -16.29 -4.23
C HIS A 649 -16.21 -15.18 -5.22
N VAL A 650 -15.08 -14.49 -5.07
CA VAL A 650 -14.59 -13.51 -6.04
C VAL A 650 -13.32 -14.06 -6.67
N VAL A 651 -13.26 -14.16 -7.99
CA VAL A 651 -12.09 -14.69 -8.72
C VAL A 651 -11.39 -13.55 -9.44
N GLY A 652 -10.10 -13.34 -9.17
CA GLY A 652 -9.31 -12.25 -9.75
C GLY A 652 -7.97 -12.74 -10.27
N SER A 653 -7.65 -12.41 -11.53
CA SER A 653 -6.37 -12.76 -12.16
C SER A 653 -5.19 -11.96 -11.60
N GLU A 654 -5.45 -10.76 -11.08
CA GLU A 654 -4.43 -9.89 -10.49
C GLU A 654 -4.17 -10.26 -9.01
N PRO A 655 -2.94 -10.09 -8.50
CA PRO A 655 -2.58 -10.46 -7.13
C PRO A 655 -2.96 -9.40 -6.08
N HIS A 656 -3.66 -8.34 -6.48
CA HIS A 656 -3.97 -7.19 -5.64
C HIS A 656 -5.43 -7.21 -5.19
N VAL A 657 -5.67 -6.67 -3.99
CA VAL A 657 -7.01 -6.25 -3.56
C VAL A 657 -7.55 -5.14 -4.48
N LEU A 658 -8.82 -4.76 -4.32
CA LEU A 658 -9.41 -3.68 -5.12
C LEU A 658 -8.55 -2.41 -5.03
N TYR A 659 -8.09 -1.93 -6.19
CA TYR A 659 -7.32 -0.72 -6.31
C TYR A 659 -7.92 0.22 -7.37
N ASN A 660 -7.63 1.51 -7.24
CA ASN A 660 -8.08 2.55 -8.14
C ASN A 660 -7.34 2.49 -9.48
N ARG A 661 -7.95 1.81 -10.46
CA ARG A 661 -7.39 1.70 -11.82
C ARG A 661 -7.33 3.03 -12.57
N MET A 662 -8.14 4.03 -12.21
CA MET A 662 -8.09 5.35 -12.86
C MET A 662 -6.78 6.09 -12.54
N GLY A 663 -6.14 5.78 -11.40
CA GLY A 663 -4.85 6.37 -11.02
C GLY A 663 -3.62 5.57 -11.47
N ILE A 664 -3.77 4.58 -12.37
CA ILE A 664 -2.71 3.59 -12.64
C ILE A 664 -1.44 4.19 -13.26
N SER A 665 -1.55 5.30 -13.97
CA SER A 665 -0.42 6.06 -14.53
C SER A 665 0.53 6.56 -13.43
N ARG A 666 0.04 6.79 -12.20
CA ARG A 666 0.88 7.16 -11.03
C ARG A 666 1.91 6.09 -10.68
N VAL A 667 1.63 4.81 -10.96
CA VAL A 667 2.58 3.71 -10.68
C VAL A 667 3.83 3.80 -11.56
N VAL A 668 3.71 4.43 -12.74
CA VAL A 668 4.81 4.62 -13.69
C VAL A 668 5.89 5.53 -13.10
N TYR A 669 5.51 6.64 -12.45
CA TYR A 669 6.47 7.63 -11.91
C TYR A 669 6.58 7.64 -10.36
N GLY A 670 5.48 7.43 -9.64
CA GLY A 670 5.39 7.53 -8.18
C GLY A 670 5.93 6.30 -7.43
N ARG A 671 6.86 6.50 -6.49
CA ARG A 671 7.58 5.40 -5.80
C ARG A 671 6.69 4.50 -4.91
N SER A 672 5.70 5.07 -4.25
CA SER A 672 4.77 4.36 -3.34
C SER A 672 3.33 4.34 -3.86
N ALA A 673 3.13 4.65 -5.16
CA ALA A 673 1.80 4.89 -5.71
C ALA A 673 0.82 3.72 -5.53
N MET A 674 1.29 2.46 -5.53
CA MET A 674 0.41 1.30 -5.31
C MET A 674 -0.27 1.30 -3.94
N GLN A 675 0.39 1.81 -2.89
CA GLN A 675 -0.20 1.91 -1.56
C GLN A 675 -1.36 2.90 -1.60
N GLY A 676 -1.16 4.06 -2.20
CA GLY A 676 -2.20 5.09 -2.36
C GLY A 676 -3.31 4.77 -3.36
N LEU A 677 -3.14 3.72 -4.19
CA LEU A 677 -4.21 3.25 -5.06
C LEU A 677 -5.08 2.17 -4.41
N SER A 678 -4.69 1.58 -3.29
CA SER A 678 -5.50 0.56 -2.62
C SER A 678 -6.75 1.20 -2.03
N LEU A 679 -7.94 0.75 -2.46
CA LEU A 679 -9.22 1.36 -2.05
C LEU A 679 -9.83 0.71 -0.81
N LEU A 680 -9.44 -0.53 -0.53
CA LEU A 680 -9.92 -1.32 0.58
C LEU A 680 -8.73 -1.90 1.34
N PRO A 681 -8.85 -2.12 2.66
CA PRO A 681 -7.82 -2.83 3.43
C PRO A 681 -7.70 -4.27 2.96
N GLU A 682 -6.52 -4.88 3.13
CA GLU A 682 -6.28 -6.28 2.73
C GLU A 682 -7.23 -7.27 3.41
N THR A 683 -7.70 -6.95 4.62
CA THR A 683 -8.62 -7.79 5.41
C THR A 683 -10.07 -7.72 4.96
N TRP A 684 -10.44 -6.79 4.06
CA TRP A 684 -11.84 -6.51 3.71
C TRP A 684 -12.61 -7.78 3.29
N TYR A 685 -11.99 -8.65 2.50
CA TYR A 685 -12.63 -9.89 2.05
C TYR A 685 -12.95 -10.83 3.20
N ASP A 686 -12.00 -11.01 4.13
CA ASP A 686 -12.19 -11.87 5.31
C ASP A 686 -13.25 -11.27 6.24
N ASP A 687 -13.19 -9.95 6.47
CA ASP A 687 -14.13 -9.21 7.32
C ASP A 687 -15.57 -9.29 6.77
N HIS A 688 -15.74 -9.35 5.45
CA HIS A 688 -17.04 -9.49 4.76
C HIS A 688 -17.38 -10.94 4.40
N GLN A 689 -16.63 -11.92 4.92
CA GLN A 689 -16.84 -13.36 4.62
C GLN A 689 -16.89 -13.66 3.11
N VAL A 690 -16.09 -12.97 2.31
CA VAL A 690 -15.94 -13.18 0.86
C VAL A 690 -14.68 -14.01 0.63
N THR A 691 -14.81 -15.15 -0.05
CA THR A 691 -13.63 -15.95 -0.42
C THR A 691 -13.01 -15.38 -1.70
N ALA A 692 -11.90 -14.68 -1.57
CA ALA A 692 -11.18 -14.10 -2.71
C ALA A 692 -10.10 -15.04 -3.27
N TRP A 693 -10.29 -15.49 -4.51
CA TRP A 693 -9.34 -16.25 -5.31
C TRP A 693 -8.50 -15.30 -6.16
N LEU A 694 -7.58 -14.57 -5.53
CA LEU A 694 -6.67 -13.66 -6.21
C LEU A 694 -5.53 -14.42 -6.88
N ASN A 695 -4.85 -13.76 -7.84
CA ASN A 695 -3.80 -14.38 -8.65
C ASN A 695 -4.27 -15.71 -9.29
N THR A 696 -5.56 -15.81 -9.62
CA THR A 696 -6.22 -17.02 -10.12
C THR A 696 -7.18 -16.66 -11.25
N VAL A 697 -7.19 -17.46 -12.31
CA VAL A 697 -8.10 -17.28 -13.45
C VAL A 697 -9.21 -18.32 -13.45
N ALA A 698 -10.41 -17.93 -13.87
CA ALA A 698 -11.44 -18.89 -14.27
C ALA A 698 -11.12 -19.38 -15.70
N THR A 699 -11.13 -20.70 -15.89
CA THR A 699 -10.75 -21.34 -17.16
C THR A 699 -11.94 -21.88 -17.92
N ARG A 700 -13.05 -22.16 -17.24
CA ARG A 700 -14.28 -22.65 -17.88
C ARG A 700 -15.51 -22.36 -17.02
N ILE A 701 -16.61 -21.98 -17.66
CA ILE A 701 -17.95 -21.96 -17.06
C ILE A 701 -18.75 -23.13 -17.64
N ASP A 702 -19.40 -23.91 -16.79
CA ASP A 702 -20.34 -24.95 -17.17
C ASP A 702 -21.75 -24.54 -16.70
N LEU A 703 -22.58 -24.16 -17.67
CA LEU A 703 -23.94 -23.66 -17.44
C LEU A 703 -24.92 -24.77 -17.04
N GLU A 704 -24.69 -26.00 -17.50
CA GLU A 704 -25.59 -27.13 -17.24
C GLU A 704 -25.47 -27.57 -15.78
N SER A 705 -24.22 -27.76 -15.32
CA SER A 705 -23.95 -28.16 -13.94
C SER A 705 -23.76 -26.99 -12.98
N ARG A 706 -23.82 -25.76 -13.48
CA ARG A 706 -23.61 -24.48 -12.75
C ARG A 706 -22.31 -24.48 -11.94
N ARG A 707 -21.19 -24.64 -12.64
CA ARG A 707 -19.86 -24.68 -12.04
C ARG A 707 -18.87 -23.79 -12.79
N VAL A 708 -17.97 -23.17 -12.04
CA VAL A 708 -16.80 -22.47 -12.58
C VAL A 708 -15.55 -23.27 -12.24
N PHE A 709 -14.71 -23.53 -13.24
CA PHE A 709 -13.42 -24.19 -13.09
C PHE A 709 -12.31 -23.16 -13.01
N LEU A 710 -11.40 -23.31 -12.05
CA LEU A 710 -10.28 -22.40 -11.84
C LEU A 710 -8.97 -22.97 -12.38
N GLY A 711 -8.01 -22.09 -12.66
CA GLY A 711 -6.66 -22.47 -13.07
C GLY A 711 -5.88 -23.25 -12.00
N THR A 712 -6.29 -23.18 -10.73
CA THR A 712 -5.75 -23.98 -9.62
C THR A 712 -6.21 -25.44 -9.64
N GLY A 713 -7.24 -25.76 -10.44
CA GLY A 713 -7.91 -27.06 -10.44
C GLY A 713 -9.15 -27.12 -9.53
N ASP A 714 -9.43 -26.06 -8.76
CA ASP A 714 -10.65 -25.95 -7.95
C ASP A 714 -11.90 -25.78 -8.82
N VAL A 715 -13.04 -26.20 -8.28
CA VAL A 715 -14.34 -26.10 -8.96
C VAL A 715 -15.35 -25.48 -8.01
N LEU A 716 -15.89 -24.33 -8.40
CA LEU A 716 -16.83 -23.54 -7.63
C LEU A 716 -18.26 -23.78 -8.15
N PRO A 717 -19.15 -24.43 -7.39
CA PRO A 717 -20.57 -24.45 -7.71
C PRO A 717 -21.20 -23.07 -7.48
N TYR A 718 -22.24 -22.72 -8.22
CA TYR A 718 -22.96 -21.46 -8.03
C TYR A 718 -24.46 -21.59 -8.25
N ASP A 719 -25.24 -20.77 -7.56
CA ASP A 719 -26.65 -20.53 -7.89
C ASP A 719 -26.82 -19.31 -8.80
N ARG A 720 -25.92 -18.35 -8.65
CA ARG A 720 -25.84 -17.12 -9.45
C ARG A 720 -24.40 -16.84 -9.83
N LEU A 721 -24.22 -16.37 -11.04
CA LEU A 721 -22.91 -16.02 -11.59
C LEU A 721 -22.93 -14.55 -12.02
N VAL A 722 -21.95 -13.77 -11.57
CA VAL A 722 -21.75 -12.39 -12.03
C VAL A 722 -20.43 -12.32 -12.79
N ILE A 723 -20.48 -12.01 -14.07
CA ILE A 723 -19.30 -11.84 -14.93
C ILE A 723 -18.88 -10.37 -14.90
N ALA A 724 -17.74 -10.09 -14.25
CA ALA A 724 -17.18 -8.77 -14.05
C ALA A 724 -15.69 -8.72 -14.47
N THR A 725 -15.33 -9.48 -15.50
CA THR A 725 -13.95 -9.67 -15.99
C THR A 725 -13.36 -8.41 -16.64
N GLY A 726 -14.20 -7.40 -16.87
CA GLY A 726 -13.79 -6.10 -17.38
C GLY A 726 -13.28 -6.16 -18.83
N SER A 727 -12.14 -5.53 -19.07
CA SER A 727 -11.59 -5.33 -20.42
C SER A 727 -10.07 -5.33 -20.42
N ARG A 728 -9.50 -5.70 -21.57
CA ARG A 728 -8.06 -5.72 -21.85
C ARG A 728 -7.67 -4.56 -22.76
N ALA A 729 -6.42 -4.13 -22.71
CA ALA A 729 -5.91 -3.16 -23.68
C ALA A 729 -5.93 -3.75 -25.10
N VAL A 730 -6.29 -2.94 -26.09
CA VAL A 730 -6.19 -3.35 -27.49
C VAL A 730 -4.74 -3.29 -27.93
N GLU A 731 -4.19 -4.44 -28.32
CA GLU A 731 -2.89 -4.50 -28.99
C GLU A 731 -3.04 -4.02 -30.44
N PRO A 732 -2.29 -2.99 -30.87
CA PRO A 732 -2.40 -2.48 -32.22
C PRO A 732 -1.72 -3.44 -33.21
N PRO A 733 -2.21 -3.54 -34.46
CA PRO A 733 -1.62 -4.39 -35.49
C PRO A 733 -0.34 -3.75 -36.08
N VAL A 734 0.64 -3.47 -35.23
CA VAL A 734 1.93 -2.85 -35.59
C VAL A 734 2.98 -3.94 -35.66
N GLU A 735 3.68 -4.03 -36.79
CA GLU A 735 4.76 -5.02 -36.96
C GLU A 735 5.82 -4.82 -35.87
N GLY A 736 6.23 -5.89 -35.18
CA GLY A 736 7.22 -5.82 -34.10
C GLY A 736 6.66 -5.39 -32.74
N PHE A 737 5.36 -5.14 -32.60
CA PHE A 737 4.70 -5.03 -31.30
C PHE A 737 4.81 -6.36 -30.53
N GLY A 738 5.02 -6.30 -29.21
CA GLY A 738 5.37 -7.45 -28.36
C GLY A 738 6.88 -7.63 -28.12
N ARG A 739 7.75 -6.92 -28.86
CA ARG A 739 9.19 -6.87 -28.57
C ARG A 739 9.47 -6.14 -27.25
N PRO A 740 10.57 -6.45 -26.53
CA PRO A 740 11.01 -5.67 -25.37
C PRO A 740 11.11 -4.18 -25.71
N GLY A 741 10.48 -3.33 -24.90
CA GLY A 741 10.34 -1.90 -25.18
C GLY A 741 8.95 -1.51 -25.71
N SER A 742 8.08 -2.46 -26.05
CA SER A 742 6.67 -2.20 -26.37
C SER A 742 5.74 -2.56 -25.20
N PHE A 743 4.76 -1.69 -24.93
CA PHE A 743 3.90 -1.77 -23.75
C PHE A 743 2.45 -1.39 -24.05
N VAL A 744 1.56 -1.84 -23.19
CA VAL A 744 0.21 -1.30 -22.97
C VAL A 744 0.12 -0.77 -21.54
N LEU A 745 -0.99 -0.13 -21.17
CA LEU A 745 -1.22 0.31 -19.79
C LEU A 745 -2.67 0.05 -19.36
N ARG A 746 -2.91 -1.02 -18.62
CA ARG A 746 -4.24 -1.35 -18.09
C ARG A 746 -4.21 -1.83 -16.64
N SER A 747 -3.19 -2.59 -16.26
CA SER A 747 -3.02 -3.20 -14.94
C SER A 747 -1.84 -2.59 -14.16
N ALA A 748 -1.76 -2.89 -12.87
CA ALA A 748 -0.61 -2.52 -12.05
C ALA A 748 0.67 -3.20 -12.53
N ALA A 749 0.55 -4.44 -13.03
CA ALA A 749 1.65 -5.18 -13.63
C ALA A 749 2.21 -4.48 -14.87
N ASP A 750 1.34 -3.96 -15.75
CA ASP A 750 1.76 -3.20 -16.95
C ASP A 750 2.56 -1.96 -16.56
N ALA A 751 2.04 -1.17 -15.62
CA ALA A 751 2.69 0.05 -15.15
C ALA A 751 4.05 -0.23 -14.50
N GLY A 752 4.11 -1.28 -13.67
CA GLY A 752 5.35 -1.74 -13.04
C GLY A 752 6.38 -2.24 -14.06
N ALA A 753 5.94 -2.99 -15.08
CA ALA A 753 6.80 -3.49 -16.14
C ALA A 753 7.38 -2.35 -16.99
N LEU A 754 6.55 -1.37 -17.37
CA LEU A 754 6.96 -0.17 -18.10
C LEU A 754 8.03 0.61 -17.33
N ARG A 755 7.76 0.93 -16.06
CA ARG A 755 8.71 1.63 -15.18
C ARG A 755 10.02 0.87 -15.04
N ALA A 756 9.95 -0.42 -14.78
CA ALA A 756 11.13 -1.25 -14.59
C ALA A 756 11.99 -1.31 -15.86
N HIS A 757 11.36 -1.37 -17.03
CA HIS A 757 12.07 -1.33 -18.31
C HIS A 757 12.80 0.00 -18.51
N VAL A 758 12.10 1.13 -18.33
CA VAL A 758 12.67 2.47 -18.42
C VAL A 758 13.92 2.60 -17.55
N GLN A 759 13.82 2.17 -16.28
CA GLN A 759 14.92 2.31 -15.32
C GLN A 759 16.09 1.38 -15.59
N ARG A 760 15.83 0.11 -15.95
CA ARG A 760 16.89 -0.88 -16.22
C ARG A 760 17.70 -0.55 -17.47
N HIS A 761 17.04 0.00 -18.49
CA HIS A 761 17.66 0.27 -19.78
C HIS A 761 18.05 1.75 -19.96
N GLY A 762 17.75 2.62 -18.99
CA GLY A 762 18.09 4.03 -19.06
C GLY A 762 17.42 4.76 -20.22
N CYS A 763 16.19 4.33 -20.56
CA CYS A 763 15.41 4.84 -21.69
C CYS A 763 15.24 6.37 -21.61
N ARG A 764 15.28 7.03 -22.77
CA ARG A 764 15.19 8.49 -22.89
C ARG A 764 14.06 8.93 -23.80
N ASP A 765 13.71 8.13 -24.80
CA ASP A 765 12.71 8.49 -25.81
C ASP A 765 11.52 7.53 -25.74
N ALA A 766 10.31 8.07 -25.62
CA ALA A 766 9.07 7.30 -25.65
C ALA A 766 8.12 7.80 -26.76
N VAL A 767 7.45 6.86 -27.40
CA VAL A 767 6.34 7.13 -28.30
C VAL A 767 5.07 6.51 -27.73
N VAL A 768 4.03 7.33 -27.60
CA VAL A 768 2.70 6.88 -27.16
C VAL A 768 1.75 6.90 -28.35
N ALA A 769 1.16 5.77 -28.70
CA ALA A 769 0.14 5.69 -29.75
C ALA A 769 -1.27 5.88 -29.14
N GLY A 770 -1.91 7.00 -29.49
CA GLY A 770 -3.26 7.39 -29.06
C GLY A 770 -3.28 8.70 -28.28
N GLY A 771 -3.97 9.73 -28.79
CA GLY A 771 -4.20 11.03 -28.13
C GLY A 771 -5.54 11.11 -27.38
N GLY A 772 -6.00 9.98 -26.84
CA GLY A 772 -7.15 9.90 -25.92
C GLY A 772 -6.74 10.15 -24.45
N LEU A 773 -7.70 10.09 -23.52
CA LEU A 773 -7.49 10.33 -22.08
C LEU A 773 -6.29 9.56 -21.51
N LEU A 774 -6.36 8.22 -21.57
CA LEU A 774 -5.29 7.34 -21.08
C LEU A 774 -3.95 7.58 -21.78
N GLY A 775 -3.97 7.88 -23.08
CA GLY A 775 -2.75 8.12 -23.84
C GLY A 775 -2.04 9.40 -23.39
N LEU A 776 -2.80 10.47 -23.14
CA LEU A 776 -2.28 11.73 -22.61
C LEU A 776 -1.81 11.58 -21.16
N GLU A 777 -2.54 10.85 -20.31
CA GLU A 777 -2.12 10.53 -18.94
C GLU A 777 -0.83 9.70 -18.91
N ALA A 778 -0.73 8.67 -19.75
CA ALA A 778 0.47 7.84 -19.86
C ALA A 778 1.66 8.64 -20.40
N ALA A 779 1.42 9.53 -21.37
CA ALA A 779 2.44 10.41 -21.91
C ALA A 779 2.95 11.40 -20.86
N HIS A 780 2.06 11.99 -20.07
CA HIS A 780 2.43 12.84 -18.94
C HIS A 780 3.21 12.06 -17.87
N ALA A 781 2.78 10.84 -17.52
CA ALA A 781 3.49 9.99 -16.57
C ALA A 781 4.92 9.63 -17.03
N LEU A 782 5.15 9.47 -18.34
CA LEU A 782 6.49 9.26 -18.90
C LEU A 782 7.34 10.55 -18.92
N LEU A 783 6.73 11.72 -19.11
CA LEU A 783 7.40 13.01 -18.93
C LEU A 783 7.87 13.20 -17.48
N GLU A 784 7.01 12.91 -16.50
CA GLU A 784 7.35 12.94 -15.06
C GLU A 784 8.47 11.96 -14.70
N LEU A 785 8.58 10.84 -15.43
CA LEU A 785 9.68 9.89 -15.30
C LEU A 785 10.98 10.36 -15.99
N GLY A 786 10.95 11.51 -16.69
CA GLY A 786 12.09 12.19 -17.29
C GLY A 786 12.39 11.80 -18.74
N LEU A 787 11.42 11.24 -19.47
CA LEU A 787 11.57 10.88 -20.88
C LEU A 787 11.15 12.04 -21.81
N ARG A 788 11.68 12.04 -23.03
CA ARG A 788 11.12 12.81 -24.13
C ARG A 788 9.99 12.00 -24.75
N VAL A 789 8.81 12.59 -24.84
CA VAL A 789 7.60 11.85 -25.22
C VAL A 789 6.96 12.45 -26.46
N THR A 790 6.67 11.58 -27.44
CA THR A 790 5.90 11.92 -28.64
C THR A 790 4.60 11.13 -28.66
N VAL A 791 3.46 11.81 -28.71
CA VAL A 791 2.14 11.20 -28.89
C VAL A 791 1.80 11.14 -30.38
N LEU A 792 1.37 9.98 -30.87
CA LEU A 792 0.81 9.80 -32.20
C LEU A 792 -0.71 9.84 -32.10
N GLU A 793 -1.33 10.85 -32.69
CA GLU A 793 -2.78 10.96 -32.82
C GLU A 793 -3.18 10.71 -34.28
N ARG A 794 -4.05 9.72 -34.50
CA ARG A 794 -4.50 9.35 -35.84
C ARG A 794 -5.43 10.41 -36.44
N GLY A 795 -6.22 11.06 -35.61
CA GLY A 795 -7.10 12.16 -35.98
C GLY A 795 -6.38 13.48 -36.20
N ALA A 796 -7.18 14.51 -36.49
CA ALA A 796 -6.70 15.88 -36.67
C ALA A 796 -6.64 16.68 -35.35
N ARG A 797 -7.13 16.12 -34.24
CA ARG A 797 -7.22 16.79 -32.94
C ARG A 797 -7.18 15.78 -31.79
N LEU A 798 -6.78 16.22 -30.60
CA LEU A 798 -6.78 15.43 -29.36
C LEU A 798 -8.21 15.21 -28.86
N LEU A 799 -8.42 14.15 -28.08
CA LEU A 799 -9.66 13.95 -27.30
C LEU A 799 -10.95 14.13 -28.13
N SER A 800 -10.92 13.70 -29.40
CA SER A 800 -11.95 14.02 -30.39
C SER A 800 -13.36 13.54 -30.04
N ARG A 801 -13.50 12.59 -29.11
CA ARG A 801 -14.78 12.09 -28.58
C ARG A 801 -15.29 12.85 -27.37
N GLN A 802 -14.44 13.63 -26.70
CA GLN A 802 -14.74 14.31 -25.44
C GLN A 802 -14.87 15.82 -25.62
N ILE A 803 -14.15 16.42 -26.56
CA ILE A 803 -14.10 17.88 -26.70
C ILE A 803 -14.21 18.35 -28.16
N ASP A 804 -14.62 19.59 -28.30
CA ASP A 804 -14.71 20.29 -29.58
C ASP A 804 -13.31 20.76 -30.08
N PRO A 805 -13.19 21.21 -31.34
CA PRO A 805 -11.92 21.66 -31.92
C PRO A 805 -11.21 22.74 -31.10
N ARG A 806 -11.93 23.75 -30.60
CA ARG A 806 -11.31 24.90 -29.92
C ARG A 806 -10.72 24.49 -28.59
N CYS A 807 -11.47 23.74 -27.79
CA CYS A 807 -10.96 23.18 -26.55
C CYS A 807 -9.73 22.27 -26.79
N SER A 808 -9.73 21.47 -27.87
CA SER A 808 -8.56 20.64 -28.23
C SER A 808 -7.30 21.46 -28.55
N GLU A 809 -7.43 22.65 -29.14
CA GLU A 809 -6.28 23.54 -29.40
C GLU A 809 -5.67 24.06 -28.10
N LEU A 810 -6.50 24.43 -27.13
CA LEU A 810 -6.06 24.88 -25.80
C LEU A 810 -5.31 23.77 -25.05
N VAL A 811 -5.85 22.55 -25.10
CA VAL A 811 -5.23 21.34 -24.52
C VAL A 811 -3.89 21.02 -25.20
N ASP A 812 -3.82 21.06 -26.54
CA ASP A 812 -2.57 20.89 -27.29
C ASP A 812 -1.53 21.96 -26.92
N GLY A 813 -1.96 23.23 -26.82
CA GLY A 813 -1.11 24.33 -26.39
C GLY A 813 -0.53 24.12 -24.98
N TYR A 814 -1.32 23.60 -24.05
CA TYR A 814 -0.86 23.21 -22.72
C TYR A 814 0.21 22.11 -22.78
N PHE A 815 -0.08 21.00 -23.46
CA PHE A 815 0.84 19.86 -23.54
C PHE A 815 2.17 20.22 -24.20
N ARG A 816 2.15 21.08 -25.23
CA ARG A 816 3.37 21.60 -25.85
C ARG A 816 4.22 22.43 -24.89
N ARG A 817 3.61 23.26 -24.04
CA ARG A 817 4.35 24.07 -23.05
C ARG A 817 5.08 23.22 -22.02
N ILE A 818 4.52 22.08 -21.62
CA ILE A 818 5.17 21.16 -20.67
C ILE A 818 6.13 20.17 -21.35
N GLY A 819 6.40 20.34 -22.65
CA GLY A 819 7.39 19.56 -23.39
C GLY A 819 6.87 18.28 -24.04
N LEU A 820 5.55 18.09 -24.13
CA LEU A 820 4.95 16.98 -24.86
C LEU A 820 4.86 17.31 -26.36
N GLN A 821 5.37 16.42 -27.21
CA GLN A 821 5.19 16.55 -28.65
C GLN A 821 3.99 15.74 -29.11
N VAL A 822 3.09 16.33 -29.90
CA VAL A 822 1.97 15.63 -30.52
C VAL A 822 2.13 15.63 -32.04
N LEU A 823 2.02 14.46 -32.67
CA LEU A 823 1.98 14.28 -34.11
C LEU A 823 0.58 13.87 -34.52
N TYR A 824 -0.13 14.78 -35.18
CA TYR A 824 -1.45 14.53 -35.74
C TYR A 824 -1.36 13.79 -37.07
N ARG A 825 -2.46 13.10 -37.43
CA ARG A 825 -2.56 12.28 -38.64
C ARG A 825 -1.37 11.32 -38.77
N ALA A 826 -0.89 10.82 -37.64
CA ALA A 826 0.29 9.97 -37.55
C ALA A 826 -0.09 8.62 -36.95
N GLU A 827 0.36 7.54 -37.60
CA GLU A 827 0.10 6.17 -37.17
C GLU A 827 1.38 5.34 -37.28
N ALA A 828 1.63 4.51 -36.27
CA ALA A 828 2.75 3.58 -36.28
C ALA A 828 2.48 2.45 -37.28
N GLN A 829 3.45 2.14 -38.14
CA GLN A 829 3.40 1.01 -39.05
C GLN A 829 4.21 -0.18 -38.51
N ALA A 830 5.42 0.08 -38.01
CA ALA A 830 6.32 -0.97 -37.52
C ALA A 830 7.26 -0.45 -36.43
N LEU A 831 7.56 -1.28 -35.44
CA LEU A 831 8.62 -1.05 -34.46
C LEU A 831 9.95 -1.59 -35.00
N THR A 832 11.00 -0.79 -34.91
CA THR A 832 12.34 -1.11 -35.39
C THR A 832 13.29 -1.36 -34.23
N GLY A 833 14.35 -2.14 -34.49
CA GLY A 833 15.33 -2.55 -33.49
C GLY A 833 15.22 -4.04 -33.14
N GLU A 834 16.38 -4.67 -32.96
CA GLU A 834 16.55 -6.04 -32.49
C GLU A 834 17.71 -6.11 -31.48
N PRO A 835 17.58 -6.85 -30.37
CA PRO A 835 16.40 -7.63 -29.96
C PRO A 835 15.26 -6.80 -29.33
N ALA A 836 15.44 -5.49 -29.15
CA ALA A 836 14.49 -4.59 -28.47
C ALA A 836 14.17 -3.35 -29.33
N VAL A 837 13.08 -2.66 -28.98
CA VAL A 837 12.62 -1.45 -29.67
C VAL A 837 13.67 -0.33 -29.54
N THR A 838 14.04 0.26 -30.68
CA THR A 838 14.90 1.45 -30.79
C THR A 838 14.29 2.57 -31.63
N GLY A 839 13.17 2.28 -32.28
CA GLY A 839 12.44 3.25 -33.08
C GLY A 839 11.08 2.74 -33.54
N VAL A 840 10.33 3.66 -34.15
CA VAL A 840 9.06 3.39 -34.81
C VAL A 840 9.05 4.01 -36.19
N ARG A 841 8.63 3.23 -37.18
CA ARG A 841 8.34 3.69 -38.54
C ARG A 841 6.86 4.00 -38.64
N LEU A 842 6.52 5.19 -39.11
CA LEU A 842 5.16 5.64 -39.33
C LEU A 842 4.66 5.22 -40.72
N THR A 843 3.35 5.26 -40.93
CA THR A 843 2.70 4.94 -42.22
C THR A 843 3.12 5.89 -43.35
N ASP A 844 3.48 7.13 -43.02
CA ASP A 844 4.03 8.13 -43.95
C ASP A 844 5.55 8.00 -44.19
N ARG A 845 6.15 6.89 -43.73
CA ARG A 845 7.58 6.54 -43.83
C ARG A 845 8.53 7.34 -42.95
N ARG A 846 8.05 8.30 -42.14
CA ARG A 846 8.91 8.93 -41.11
C ARG A 846 9.36 7.87 -40.11
N ALA A 847 10.59 8.01 -39.61
CA ALA A 847 11.12 7.18 -38.54
C ALA A 847 11.39 8.04 -37.31
N LEU A 848 10.88 7.61 -36.16
CA LEU A 848 11.12 8.25 -34.87
C LEU A 848 11.99 7.31 -34.04
N ARG A 849 12.95 7.88 -33.31
CA ARG A 849 13.69 7.14 -32.29
C ARG A 849 12.79 6.95 -31.07
N CYS A 850 12.74 5.74 -30.55
CA CYS A 850 12.07 5.46 -29.28
C CYS A 850 12.67 4.22 -28.62
N ASP A 851 12.92 4.30 -27.32
CA ASP A 851 13.31 3.16 -26.50
C ASP A 851 12.06 2.50 -25.88
N VAL A 852 10.95 3.26 -25.82
CA VAL A 852 9.65 2.83 -25.30
C VAL A 852 8.56 3.15 -26.33
N PHE A 853 7.75 2.16 -26.67
CA PHE A 853 6.52 2.34 -27.43
C PHE A 853 5.33 1.91 -26.57
N LEU A 854 4.41 2.81 -26.26
CA LEU A 854 3.22 2.53 -25.47
C LEU A 854 1.97 2.66 -26.33
N ALA A 855 1.15 1.61 -26.39
CA ALA A 855 -0.13 1.63 -27.08
C ALA A 855 -1.28 1.93 -26.11
N ALA A 856 -1.99 3.03 -26.39
CA ALA A 856 -3.20 3.47 -25.68
C ALA A 856 -4.35 3.69 -26.68
N VAL A 857 -4.62 2.68 -27.52
CA VAL A 857 -5.55 2.78 -28.67
C VAL A 857 -6.96 2.26 -28.38
N GLY A 858 -7.28 1.99 -27.11
CA GLY A 858 -8.59 1.56 -26.64
C GLY A 858 -8.57 0.26 -25.83
N ILE A 859 -9.76 -0.17 -25.42
CA ILE A 859 -9.98 -1.40 -24.65
C ILE A 859 -10.92 -2.35 -25.40
N ARG A 860 -10.81 -3.64 -25.10
CA ARG A 860 -11.68 -4.70 -25.60
C ARG A 860 -12.27 -5.47 -24.41
N PRO A 861 -13.61 -5.62 -24.31
CA PRO A 861 -14.26 -6.46 -23.30
C PRO A 861 -13.69 -7.88 -23.27
N ASP A 862 -13.48 -8.42 -22.06
CA ASP A 862 -12.96 -9.77 -21.86
C ASP A 862 -14.10 -10.79 -21.83
N VAL A 863 -14.54 -11.17 -23.03
CA VAL A 863 -15.75 -11.98 -23.27
C VAL A 863 -15.45 -13.45 -23.60
N ASP A 864 -14.19 -13.85 -23.68
CA ASP A 864 -13.80 -15.15 -24.22
C ASP A 864 -14.38 -16.29 -23.38
N LEU A 865 -14.30 -16.19 -22.05
CA LEU A 865 -14.87 -17.17 -21.12
C LEU A 865 -16.40 -17.30 -21.26
N ALA A 866 -17.11 -16.18 -21.46
CA ALA A 866 -18.55 -16.18 -21.64
C ALA A 866 -18.95 -16.79 -23.00
N ARG A 867 -18.20 -16.45 -24.06
CA ARG A 867 -18.40 -16.99 -25.40
C ARG A 867 -18.22 -18.51 -25.43
N GLU A 868 -17.15 -19.01 -24.83
CA GLU A 868 -16.86 -20.44 -24.75
C GLU A 868 -17.91 -21.20 -23.93
N ALA A 869 -18.53 -20.55 -22.95
CA ALA A 869 -19.61 -21.11 -22.16
C ALA A 869 -20.97 -21.13 -22.88
N GLY A 870 -21.08 -20.49 -24.05
CA GLY A 870 -22.34 -20.35 -24.79
C GLY A 870 -23.25 -19.22 -24.31
N ILE A 871 -22.73 -18.27 -23.53
CA ILE A 871 -23.45 -17.06 -23.13
C ILE A 871 -23.44 -16.08 -24.33
N PRO A 872 -24.58 -15.42 -24.67
CA PRO A 872 -24.61 -14.49 -25.79
C PRO A 872 -23.64 -13.31 -25.61
N VAL A 873 -22.82 -13.08 -26.63
CA VAL A 873 -21.84 -12.00 -26.68
C VAL A 873 -21.96 -11.24 -28.00
N GLY A 874 -21.81 -9.91 -27.93
CA GLY A 874 -21.62 -9.02 -29.07
C GLY A 874 -20.22 -8.43 -29.03
N ARG A 875 -20.14 -7.12 -28.81
CA ARG A 875 -18.93 -6.41 -28.37
C ARG A 875 -18.57 -6.75 -26.93
N GLY A 876 -19.58 -6.91 -26.07
CA GLY A 876 -19.51 -7.36 -24.67
C GLY A 876 -20.44 -8.56 -24.42
N VAL A 877 -20.60 -8.97 -23.16
CA VAL A 877 -21.65 -9.92 -22.74
C VAL A 877 -22.99 -9.21 -22.78
N LEU A 878 -23.95 -9.73 -23.54
CA LEU A 878 -25.24 -9.08 -23.74
C LEU A 878 -26.09 -9.17 -22.47
N VAL A 879 -26.56 -8.01 -21.98
CA VAL A 879 -27.42 -7.91 -20.80
C VAL A 879 -28.63 -7.01 -21.03
N ASP A 880 -29.70 -7.27 -20.30
CA ASP A 880 -30.89 -6.41 -20.21
C ASP A 880 -30.71 -5.29 -19.16
N ASP A 881 -31.75 -4.50 -18.88
CA ASP A 881 -31.70 -3.41 -17.89
C ASP A 881 -31.46 -3.89 -16.45
N ARG A 882 -31.65 -5.18 -16.19
CA ARG A 882 -31.41 -5.82 -14.89
C ARG A 882 -29.99 -6.39 -14.78
N MET A 883 -29.16 -6.13 -15.79
CA MET A 883 -27.82 -6.71 -15.95
C MET A 883 -27.84 -8.24 -16.08
N GLU A 884 -29.00 -8.84 -16.38
CA GLU A 884 -29.16 -10.28 -16.57
C GLU A 884 -28.88 -10.64 -18.03
N THR A 885 -28.17 -11.74 -18.26
CA THR A 885 -27.96 -12.29 -19.61
C THR A 885 -29.18 -13.11 -20.05
N ALA A 886 -29.23 -13.54 -21.30
CA ALA A 886 -30.26 -14.50 -21.73
C ALA A 886 -30.18 -15.86 -21.01
N VAL A 887 -29.06 -16.16 -20.34
CA VAL A 887 -28.92 -17.34 -19.49
C VAL A 887 -29.38 -16.99 -18.08
N ARG A 888 -30.52 -17.55 -17.69
CA ARG A 888 -31.14 -17.27 -16.38
C ARG A 888 -30.17 -17.50 -15.22
N GLY A 889 -30.10 -16.52 -14.32
CA GLY A 889 -29.22 -16.56 -13.15
C GLY A 889 -27.74 -16.26 -13.44
N VAL A 890 -27.41 -15.83 -14.67
CA VAL A 890 -26.09 -15.32 -15.06
C VAL A 890 -26.21 -13.85 -15.44
N PHE A 891 -25.39 -13.03 -14.80
CA PHE A 891 -25.36 -11.57 -14.91
C PHE A 891 -24.00 -11.12 -15.43
N ALA A 892 -23.92 -9.91 -15.97
CA ALA A 892 -22.64 -9.28 -16.29
C ALA A 892 -22.63 -7.79 -15.98
N ALA A 893 -21.50 -7.27 -15.50
CA ALA A 893 -21.38 -5.89 -15.06
C ALA A 893 -19.99 -5.29 -15.34
N GLY A 894 -19.92 -3.98 -15.54
CA GLY A 894 -18.69 -3.25 -15.84
C GLY A 894 -18.30 -3.35 -17.31
N ASP A 895 -17.01 -3.14 -17.61
CA ASP A 895 -16.52 -3.06 -19.00
C ASP A 895 -16.75 -4.32 -19.85
N VAL A 896 -17.07 -5.46 -19.23
CA VAL A 896 -17.42 -6.68 -19.95
C VAL A 896 -18.86 -6.67 -20.48
N ALA A 897 -19.76 -5.92 -19.83
CA ALA A 897 -21.18 -5.90 -20.15
C ALA A 897 -21.49 -5.00 -21.35
N GLU A 898 -22.34 -5.50 -22.24
CA GLU A 898 -22.94 -4.75 -23.33
C GLU A 898 -24.43 -4.54 -23.04
N HIS A 899 -24.80 -3.29 -22.75
CA HIS A 899 -26.16 -2.87 -22.43
C HIS A 899 -26.65 -1.89 -23.50
N GLY A 900 -27.81 -2.17 -24.10
CA GLY A 900 -28.36 -1.34 -25.19
C GLY A 900 -27.42 -1.18 -26.40
N GLY A 901 -26.61 -2.19 -26.70
CA GLY A 901 -25.61 -2.15 -27.79
C GLY A 901 -24.36 -1.31 -27.49
N ARG A 902 -24.16 -0.91 -26.24
CA ARG A 902 -23.06 -0.05 -25.80
C ARG A 902 -22.20 -0.72 -24.74
N VAL A 903 -20.91 -0.44 -24.82
CA VAL A 903 -19.90 -0.74 -23.80
C VAL A 903 -19.28 0.59 -23.42
N TRP A 904 -19.37 0.96 -22.15
CA TRP A 904 -19.11 2.33 -21.72
C TRP A 904 -17.66 2.59 -21.30
N GLY A 905 -17.05 1.65 -20.55
CA GLY A 905 -15.67 1.82 -20.08
C GLY A 905 -15.51 2.88 -18.99
N LEU A 906 -16.55 3.12 -18.17
CA LEU A 906 -16.59 4.18 -17.16
C LEU A 906 -16.74 3.57 -15.76
N TRP A 907 -15.93 4.07 -14.82
CA TRP A 907 -15.88 3.54 -13.45
C TRP A 907 -17.19 3.70 -12.67
N PRO A 908 -17.88 4.87 -12.64
CA PRO A 908 -19.13 5.02 -11.89
C PRO A 908 -20.22 4.08 -12.40
N LEU A 909 -20.36 3.98 -13.72
CA LEU A 909 -21.32 3.09 -14.34
C LEU A 909 -20.99 1.62 -14.06
N ALA A 910 -19.71 1.23 -14.09
CA ALA A 910 -19.30 -0.13 -13.74
C ALA A 910 -19.66 -0.49 -12.28
N ALA A 911 -19.55 0.47 -11.37
CA ALA A 911 -19.99 0.29 -9.99
C ALA A 911 -21.52 0.10 -9.92
N LYS A 912 -22.30 0.98 -10.58
CA LYS A 912 -23.77 0.90 -10.58
C LYS A 912 -24.28 -0.38 -11.24
N GLN A 913 -23.67 -0.81 -12.34
CA GLN A 913 -23.97 -2.10 -12.97
C GLN A 913 -23.68 -3.28 -12.03
N GLY A 914 -22.61 -3.21 -11.23
CA GLY A 914 -22.29 -4.23 -10.22
C GLY A 914 -23.35 -4.33 -9.11
N GLU A 915 -23.85 -3.18 -8.65
CA GLU A 915 -24.97 -3.07 -7.71
C GLU A 915 -26.26 -3.68 -8.30
N VAL A 916 -26.69 -3.22 -9.47
CA VAL A 916 -27.91 -3.72 -10.14
C VAL A 916 -27.81 -5.24 -10.38
N ALA A 917 -26.66 -5.72 -10.84
CA ALA A 917 -26.43 -7.15 -11.04
C ALA A 917 -26.53 -7.95 -9.73
N ALA A 918 -26.01 -7.42 -8.61
CA ALA A 918 -26.09 -8.09 -7.32
C ALA A 918 -27.51 -8.15 -6.75
N VAL A 919 -28.26 -7.04 -6.81
CA VAL A 919 -29.64 -6.97 -6.35
C VAL A 919 -30.52 -7.95 -7.13
N ASN A 920 -30.38 -7.99 -8.46
CA ASN A 920 -31.13 -8.93 -9.29
C ASN A 920 -30.64 -10.37 -9.15
N ALA A 921 -29.33 -10.59 -8.91
CA ALA A 921 -28.81 -11.91 -8.59
C ALA A 921 -29.50 -12.48 -7.35
N LEU A 922 -29.73 -11.66 -6.33
CA LEU A 922 -30.46 -12.01 -5.09
C LEU A 922 -31.99 -12.13 -5.27
N GLY A 923 -32.54 -11.89 -6.46
CA GLY A 923 -33.97 -12.01 -6.75
C GLY A 923 -34.77 -10.70 -6.64
N GLY A 924 -34.11 -9.56 -6.51
CA GLY A 924 -34.74 -8.23 -6.62
C GLY A 924 -35.16 -7.88 -8.05
N ASP A 925 -35.66 -6.66 -8.25
CA ASP A 925 -36.05 -6.11 -9.56
C ASP A 925 -35.56 -4.66 -9.74
N GLU A 926 -34.25 -4.47 -9.66
CA GLU A 926 -33.62 -3.18 -9.91
C GLU A 926 -33.28 -3.02 -11.39
N ARG A 927 -33.42 -1.80 -11.92
CA ARG A 927 -33.12 -1.49 -13.32
C ARG A 927 -32.09 -0.38 -13.41
N LEU A 928 -31.16 -0.52 -14.35
CA LEU A 928 -30.22 0.53 -14.68
C LEU A 928 -30.96 1.66 -15.42
N GLU A 929 -31.01 2.84 -14.81
CA GLU A 929 -31.52 4.04 -15.47
C GLU A 929 -30.50 4.59 -16.49
N SER A 930 -30.99 5.31 -17.50
CA SER A 930 -30.15 5.88 -18.55
C SER A 930 -29.19 6.94 -17.99
N GLU A 931 -27.93 6.59 -17.76
CA GLU A 931 -26.90 7.54 -17.34
C GLU A 931 -26.32 8.35 -18.51
N VAL A 932 -26.17 9.67 -18.30
CA VAL A 932 -25.42 10.53 -19.23
C VAL A 932 -23.92 10.38 -18.94
N PRO A 933 -23.09 9.99 -19.94
CA PRO A 933 -21.67 9.81 -19.73
C PRO A 933 -20.99 11.14 -19.40
N ALA A 934 -20.23 11.14 -18.32
CA ALA A 934 -19.31 12.21 -17.96
C ALA A 934 -17.88 11.68 -18.00
N THR A 935 -16.96 12.49 -18.50
CA THR A 935 -15.54 12.18 -18.58
C THR A 935 -14.72 13.34 -18.05
N LEU A 936 -13.56 13.01 -17.51
CA LEU A 936 -12.67 13.96 -16.89
C LEU A 936 -11.22 13.59 -17.21
N LEU A 937 -10.40 14.60 -17.47
CA LEU A 937 -8.95 14.50 -17.45
C LEU A 937 -8.44 15.40 -16.31
N LYS A 938 -7.85 14.78 -15.29
CA LYS A 938 -7.21 15.47 -14.16
C LYS A 938 -5.89 14.80 -13.82
N GLY A 939 -5.02 15.49 -13.08
CA GLY A 939 -3.74 14.94 -12.64
C GLY A 939 -2.63 14.99 -13.70
N VAL A 940 -2.86 15.70 -14.82
CA VAL A 940 -1.85 16.04 -15.83
C VAL A 940 -1.52 17.54 -15.82
N GLY A 941 -1.84 18.22 -14.72
CA GLY A 941 -1.72 19.68 -14.55
C GLY A 941 -2.73 20.50 -15.36
N LEU A 942 -3.81 19.87 -15.81
CA LEU A 942 -4.97 20.45 -16.49
C LEU A 942 -6.24 19.82 -15.91
N ASP A 943 -7.26 20.63 -15.67
CA ASP A 943 -8.61 20.18 -15.29
C ASP A 943 -9.53 20.31 -16.52
N LEU A 944 -9.94 19.18 -17.09
CA LEU A 944 -10.88 19.13 -18.20
C LEU A 944 -12.05 18.22 -17.85
N PHE A 945 -13.26 18.74 -18.00
CA PHE A 945 -14.52 18.04 -17.80
C PHE A 945 -15.37 18.09 -19.07
N SER A 946 -16.03 16.98 -19.40
CA SER A 946 -16.98 16.90 -20.50
C SER A 946 -18.12 15.94 -20.16
N VAL A 947 -19.35 16.34 -20.49
CA VAL A 947 -20.56 15.56 -20.23
C VAL A 947 -21.55 15.68 -21.39
N GLY A 948 -22.23 14.58 -21.70
CA GLY A 948 -23.29 14.56 -22.70
C GLY A 948 -22.78 14.78 -24.13
N ARG A 949 -23.52 15.58 -24.91
CA ARG A 949 -23.29 15.78 -26.34
C ARG A 949 -22.12 16.73 -26.61
N VAL A 950 -21.09 16.23 -27.29
CA VAL A 950 -19.90 17.03 -27.65
C VAL A 950 -20.12 17.80 -28.94
N GLU A 951 -20.47 17.10 -30.03
CA GLU A 951 -20.76 17.72 -31.33
C GLU A 951 -22.24 18.07 -31.43
N PRO A 952 -22.58 19.33 -31.78
CA PRO A 952 -23.97 19.76 -31.89
C PRO A 952 -24.65 19.16 -33.14
N GLU A 953 -25.92 18.79 -33.02
CA GLU A 953 -26.78 18.43 -34.13
C GLU A 953 -27.30 19.68 -34.88
N PRO A 954 -27.74 19.55 -36.15
CA PRO A 954 -28.28 20.68 -36.90
C PRO A 954 -29.47 21.33 -36.17
N GLY A 955 -29.37 22.64 -35.88
CA GLY A 955 -30.41 23.40 -35.17
C GLY A 955 -30.18 23.56 -33.67
N GLU A 956 -29.13 22.95 -33.12
CA GLU A 956 -28.70 23.19 -31.74
C GLU A 956 -27.85 24.45 -31.62
N GLU A 957 -27.99 25.15 -30.50
CA GLU A 957 -27.20 26.33 -30.16
C GLU A 957 -25.99 25.94 -29.33
N VAL A 958 -24.84 26.56 -29.61
CA VAL A 958 -23.61 26.40 -28.84
C VAL A 958 -23.29 27.71 -28.16
N LEU A 959 -23.19 27.68 -26.82
CA LEU A 959 -22.82 28.83 -26.00
C LEU A 959 -21.38 28.62 -25.53
N VAL A 960 -20.53 29.62 -25.73
CA VAL A 960 -19.10 29.57 -25.39
C VAL A 960 -18.74 30.80 -24.57
N ASP A 961 -17.97 30.57 -23.51
CA ASP A 961 -17.26 31.60 -22.76
C ASP A 961 -15.79 31.22 -22.69
N GLU A 962 -14.96 32.10 -23.23
CA GLU A 962 -13.52 31.92 -23.36
C GLU A 962 -12.86 33.24 -22.96
N ASP A 963 -11.99 33.17 -21.95
CA ASP A 963 -11.11 34.28 -21.57
C ASP A 963 -9.75 34.05 -22.23
N GLU A 964 -9.38 34.85 -23.24
CA GLU A 964 -8.10 34.70 -23.94
C GLU A 964 -6.87 34.93 -23.04
N SER A 965 -7.05 35.55 -21.86
CA SER A 965 -5.97 35.85 -20.92
C SER A 965 -5.69 34.73 -19.91
N LEU A 966 -6.63 33.79 -19.74
CA LEU A 966 -6.53 32.66 -18.81
C LEU A 966 -6.73 31.33 -19.57
N PRO A 967 -6.13 30.20 -19.15
CA PRO A 967 -6.40 28.89 -19.74
C PRO A 967 -7.78 28.34 -19.28
N SER A 968 -8.86 29.09 -19.52
CA SER A 968 -10.23 28.78 -19.14
C SER A 968 -11.13 28.71 -20.37
N TYR A 969 -11.97 27.68 -20.44
CA TYR A 969 -12.93 27.54 -21.54
C TYR A 969 -14.20 26.83 -21.05
N ARG A 970 -15.36 27.44 -21.29
CA ARG A 970 -16.67 26.86 -20.96
C ARG A 970 -17.50 26.79 -22.22
N ARG A 971 -18.16 25.65 -22.42
CA ARG A 971 -19.06 25.43 -23.55
C ARG A 971 -20.29 24.64 -23.14
N LEU A 972 -21.44 25.05 -23.65
CA LEU A 972 -22.72 24.34 -23.53
C LEU A 972 -23.32 24.08 -24.92
N VAL A 973 -23.98 22.93 -25.04
CA VAL A 973 -24.81 22.59 -26.20
C VAL A 973 -26.26 22.59 -25.75
N VAL A 974 -27.09 23.37 -26.43
CA VAL A 974 -28.50 23.58 -26.10
C VAL A 974 -29.37 23.16 -27.29
N ALA A 975 -30.24 22.18 -27.07
CA ALA A 975 -31.23 21.72 -28.02
C ALA A 975 -32.54 22.47 -27.80
N GLY A 976 -32.80 23.51 -28.59
CA GLY A 976 -33.94 24.41 -28.37
C GLY A 976 -33.80 25.21 -27.09
N ARG A 977 -34.30 24.69 -25.96
CA ARG A 977 -34.12 25.26 -24.61
C ARG A 977 -33.48 24.28 -23.62
N THR A 978 -33.22 23.04 -24.02
CA THR A 978 -32.74 21.98 -23.13
C THR A 978 -31.22 21.87 -23.20
N VAL A 979 -30.55 21.83 -22.06
CA VAL A 979 -29.09 21.58 -22.01
C VAL A 979 -28.81 20.10 -22.27
N VAL A 980 -28.04 19.80 -23.32
CA VAL A 980 -27.78 18.40 -23.77
C VAL A 980 -26.29 18.02 -23.73
N GLY A 981 -25.39 18.98 -23.52
CA GLY A 981 -23.97 18.70 -23.34
C GLY A 981 -23.19 19.90 -22.84
N GLY A 982 -21.99 19.65 -22.33
CA GLY A 982 -21.11 20.73 -21.89
C GLY A 982 -19.66 20.30 -21.68
N VAL A 983 -18.76 21.29 -21.78
CA VAL A 983 -17.31 21.17 -21.61
C VAL A 983 -16.84 22.30 -20.70
N VAL A 984 -15.98 21.97 -19.73
CA VAL A 984 -15.33 22.94 -18.84
C VAL A 984 -13.85 22.62 -18.78
N LEU A 985 -13.01 23.58 -19.16
CA LEU A 985 -11.56 23.56 -19.10
C LEU A 985 -11.09 24.63 -18.12
N GLY A 986 -10.17 24.25 -17.24
CA GLY A 986 -9.68 25.11 -16.16
C GLY A 986 -10.39 24.80 -14.84
N HIS A 987 -9.87 25.38 -13.75
CA HIS A 987 -10.34 25.09 -12.40
C HIS A 987 -11.64 25.84 -12.09
N HIS A 988 -12.77 25.27 -12.50
CA HIS A 988 -14.11 25.85 -12.32
C HIS A 988 -15.11 24.84 -11.74
N PRO A 989 -14.95 24.44 -10.47
CA PRO A 989 -15.76 23.37 -9.87
C PRO A 989 -17.26 23.68 -9.84
N GLU A 990 -17.64 24.93 -9.58
CA GLU A 990 -19.07 25.32 -9.58
C GLU A 990 -19.71 25.18 -10.96
N ASP A 991 -18.96 25.47 -12.03
CA ASP A 991 -19.44 25.32 -13.40
C ASP A 991 -19.54 23.85 -13.77
N VAL A 992 -18.58 23.01 -13.35
CA VAL A 992 -18.66 21.56 -13.54
C VAL A 992 -19.92 20.99 -12.88
N THR A 993 -20.20 21.34 -11.62
CA THR A 993 -21.42 20.88 -10.92
C THR A 993 -22.68 21.39 -11.61
N ALA A 994 -22.75 22.68 -11.97
CA ALA A 994 -23.91 23.27 -12.63
C ALA A 994 -24.19 22.63 -14.00
N VAL A 995 -23.15 22.46 -14.82
CA VAL A 995 -23.24 21.82 -16.15
C VAL A 995 -23.64 20.34 -16.02
N THR A 996 -23.05 19.61 -15.07
CA THR A 996 -23.40 18.20 -14.81
C THR A 996 -24.87 18.06 -14.45
N ALA A 997 -25.34 18.86 -13.50
CA ALA A 997 -26.73 18.85 -13.07
C ALA A 997 -27.67 19.25 -14.21
N ALA A 998 -27.32 20.28 -14.98
CA ALA A 998 -28.13 20.76 -16.09
C ALA A 998 -28.29 19.69 -17.18
N VAL A 999 -27.20 19.03 -17.57
CA VAL A 999 -27.23 18.00 -18.63
C VAL A 999 -27.92 16.72 -18.13
N LYS A 1000 -27.58 16.22 -16.93
CA LYS A 1000 -28.19 14.99 -16.40
C LYS A 1000 -29.69 15.11 -16.20
N ARG A 1001 -30.18 16.31 -15.86
CA ARG A 1001 -31.61 16.58 -15.64
C ARG A 1001 -32.36 17.00 -16.91
N GLY A 1002 -31.66 17.25 -18.02
CA GLY A 1002 -32.26 17.86 -19.20
C GLY A 1002 -32.90 19.22 -18.87
N LEU A 1003 -32.16 20.09 -18.18
CA LEU A 1003 -32.67 21.38 -17.70
C LEU A 1003 -33.14 22.26 -18.88
N GLU A 1004 -34.38 22.73 -18.81
CA GLU A 1004 -34.90 23.76 -19.70
C GLU A 1004 -34.51 25.15 -19.22
N LEU A 1005 -33.87 25.94 -20.09
CA LEU A 1005 -33.42 27.29 -19.81
C LEU A 1005 -34.48 28.31 -20.25
N ASP A 1006 -34.78 29.28 -19.40
CA ASP A 1006 -35.61 30.42 -19.76
C ASP A 1006 -34.85 31.45 -20.62
N ASP A 1007 -35.58 32.37 -21.24
CA ASP A 1007 -35.00 33.34 -22.18
C ASP A 1007 -34.03 34.33 -21.47
N ALA A 1008 -34.21 34.57 -20.17
CA ALA A 1008 -33.35 35.46 -19.39
C ALA A 1008 -32.00 34.80 -19.07
N VAL A 1009 -32.03 33.52 -18.69
CA VAL A 1009 -30.85 32.68 -18.44
C VAL A 1009 -30.06 32.48 -19.74
N LEU A 1010 -30.74 32.22 -20.86
CA LEU A 1010 -30.10 32.15 -22.18
C LEU A 1010 -29.44 33.47 -22.58
N ALA A 1011 -30.10 34.60 -22.34
CA ALA A 1011 -29.51 35.92 -22.61
C ALA A 1011 -28.27 36.19 -21.75
N GLY A 1012 -28.30 35.82 -20.46
CA GLY A 1012 -27.15 35.92 -19.55
C GLY A 1012 -25.97 35.07 -20.01
N LEU A 1013 -26.21 33.81 -20.39
CA LEU A 1013 -25.18 32.91 -20.90
C LEU A 1013 -24.58 33.41 -22.23
N ARG A 1014 -25.39 33.95 -23.14
CA ARG A 1014 -24.90 34.58 -24.38
C ARG A 1014 -24.06 35.83 -24.12
N ALA A 1015 -24.31 36.52 -23.01
CA ALA A 1015 -23.51 37.66 -22.58
C ALA A 1015 -22.27 37.26 -21.77
N GLY A 1016 -22.01 35.96 -21.58
CA GLY A 1016 -20.87 35.44 -20.82
C GLY A 1016 -21.09 35.37 -19.30
N ASP A 1017 -22.29 35.64 -18.78
CA ASP A 1017 -22.56 35.52 -17.35
C ASP A 1017 -22.98 34.08 -16.98
N TRP A 1018 -22.00 33.23 -16.65
CA TRP A 1018 -22.24 31.83 -16.30
C TRP A 1018 -22.82 31.61 -14.89
N ARG A 1019 -22.87 32.66 -14.06
CA ARG A 1019 -23.47 32.59 -12.72
C ARG A 1019 -24.96 32.26 -12.77
N VAL A 1020 -25.66 32.70 -13.81
CA VAL A 1020 -27.09 32.43 -14.00
C VAL A 1020 -27.41 30.94 -14.06
N LEU A 1021 -26.50 30.11 -14.61
CA LEU A 1021 -26.68 28.66 -14.66
C LEU A 1021 -26.54 28.03 -13.27
N ARG A 1022 -25.63 28.57 -12.45
CA ARG A 1022 -25.40 28.10 -11.07
C ARG A 1022 -26.62 28.36 -10.19
N ASP A 1023 -27.25 29.53 -10.35
CA ASP A 1023 -28.45 29.91 -9.59
C ASP A 1023 -29.68 29.06 -9.94
N VAL A 1024 -29.82 28.66 -11.21
CA VAL A 1024 -30.90 27.78 -11.65
C VAL A 1024 -30.67 26.35 -11.19
N GLY A 1025 -29.43 25.84 -11.25
CA GLY A 1025 -29.07 24.50 -10.81
C GLY A 1025 -29.35 24.23 -9.32
N ARG A 1026 -29.35 25.29 -8.48
CA ARG A 1026 -29.64 25.24 -7.03
C ARG A 1026 -31.13 25.21 -6.68
N ARG A 1027 -32.04 25.56 -7.59
CA ARG A 1027 -33.50 25.54 -7.31
C ARG A 1027 -34.02 24.10 -7.37
N ARG A 1028 -34.63 23.61 -6.28
CA ARG A 1028 -35.42 22.36 -6.30
C ARG A 1028 -36.57 22.47 -7.30
N PRO A 1029 -36.96 21.38 -7.99
CA PRO A 1029 -38.14 21.41 -8.84
C PRO A 1029 -39.36 21.83 -8.01
N GLN A 1030 -40.12 22.80 -8.51
CA GLN A 1030 -41.53 22.87 -8.15
C GLN A 1030 -42.14 21.54 -8.59
N SER A 1031 -42.73 20.82 -7.62
CA SER A 1031 -43.53 19.62 -7.85
C SER A 1031 -44.38 19.77 -9.11
N GLN A 1032 -44.20 18.88 -10.10
CA GLN A 1032 -45.16 18.73 -11.18
C GLN A 1032 -46.55 18.47 -10.55
N PRO A 1033 -47.61 19.19 -10.97
CA PRO A 1033 -48.96 18.83 -10.57
C PRO A 1033 -49.28 17.44 -11.15
N ALA A 1034 -49.86 16.58 -10.32
CA ALA A 1034 -50.28 15.24 -10.72
C ALA A 1034 -51.14 15.29 -12.00
N PRO A 1035 -50.98 14.35 -12.95
CA PRO A 1035 -51.87 14.25 -14.09
C PRO A 1035 -53.31 13.98 -13.60
N ALA A 1036 -54.26 14.74 -14.14
CA ALA A 1036 -55.68 14.72 -13.79
C ALA A 1036 -56.40 13.44 -14.23
#